data_AF-A0A5J5IVZ3-F1
#
_entry.id   AF-A0A5J5IVZ3-F1
#
_cell.length_a   1.000
_cell.length_b   1.000
_cell.length_c   1.000
_cell.angle_alpha   90.00
_cell.angle_beta   90.00
_cell.angle_gamma   90.00
#
_symmetry.space_group_name_H-M   'P 1'
#
loop_
_entity.id
_entity.type
_entity.pdbx_description
1 polymer ?
#
loop_
_entity_poly.entity_id
_entity_poly.type
_entity_poly.pdbx_seq_one_letter_code
_entity_poly.pdbx_strand_id
1 'polypeptide(L)'
;MRRIVKVRGANDAGILDGWSMSTSVEDFSRVNVIYGGNGSGKSTLARVLSQMTHADPTDVALQVDVDVPSGGSRRVVDRSDSFWSRLRVFDKRFVKKNLLFDVNGRSDALPLLVLGEPNVTRDKRLSEIDVRLGTLTDQLPAAKSAAEKATSTAKKLATDTARTIGQELQSAGGRYAARSYDARRVTELLTTLDQVTARRSDTEIATDLRLVQGQRMEPTALVQPVTFDLTALEAQVAALLGETITSIAIEELAGDAEAEQWVQQGLRLHAHRDACLFCANPLTAERRQALASHFDESFTKLQNRISVLDRTLEREHEEFSCALTSAPDRALLYADLQDAYQEQLRQSTEDAIAYWERITALRTLLEAKRSTPFSAVDAGDLPGRSAVSYLNLNEVLDQHNTRSADYQEAVTKAARRIELARLAEIADAHRESLTEGEQQTELADALKREQTQLTQERERINVADLDPSPLAAELTRDVASLLGRDELEFSQRDGRYSIQRNGHPATALSEGEQTAISLLYFLCSLRDEQTRKITATVVIDDPVSSLDQEILVGASSHLWSTLVGNGSTHQVILLTHSFELFRLWSNQLDRLPGNVKRDDCPYSIYELRARYENLPGGTSARRPVLLSWTDEKLRAKLRSQYHYLFWRIADVLDKDGVDGDLASELEATAIIPNAARQMLEAFLAFKYPSKIGDFEGSMRRAFQDQSVPDPLRQRVTRFVHRQSHNEEADISRPVKIGEAVTILRSAFEFISTVDRGHFDEMCAALDLDAAKLLALP
;
A
#
# COMPACT_ATOMS: atom_id res chain seq x y z
N MET A 1 -29.37 1.90 7.61
CA MET A 1 -29.42 0.74 8.52
C MET A 1 -28.06 0.03 8.43
N ARG A 2 -27.78 -1.00 9.25
CA ARG A 2 -26.56 -1.85 9.14
C ARG A 2 -26.93 -3.33 9.28
N ARG A 3 -27.68 -3.84 8.31
CA ARG A 3 -28.31 -5.16 8.21
C ARG A 3 -27.54 -6.03 7.21
N ILE A 4 -27.55 -7.35 7.40
CA ILE A 4 -27.03 -8.29 6.41
C ILE A 4 -27.93 -8.22 5.17
N VAL A 5 -27.36 -7.88 4.03
CA VAL A 5 -28.04 -7.86 2.74
C VAL A 5 -27.85 -9.20 2.05
N LYS A 6 -26.62 -9.75 2.07
CA LYS A 6 -26.30 -10.98 1.37
C LYS A 6 -25.10 -11.70 1.98
N VAL A 7 -25.09 -13.03 1.96
CA VAL A 7 -23.91 -13.83 2.28
C VAL A 7 -23.14 -14.10 0.99
N ARG A 8 -21.87 -13.67 0.94
CA ARG A 8 -21.01 -13.72 -0.27
C ARG A 8 -20.04 -14.87 -0.28
N GLY A 9 -19.73 -15.45 0.87
CA GLY A 9 -18.80 -16.56 0.99
C GLY A 9 -18.73 -17.05 2.42
N ALA A 10 -18.61 -18.36 2.60
CA ALA A 10 -18.28 -18.99 3.87
C ALA A 10 -17.22 -20.06 3.62
N ASN A 11 -16.11 -20.03 4.35
CA ASN A 11 -15.03 -21.01 4.27
C ASN A 11 -14.82 -21.66 5.64
N ASP A 12 -14.34 -22.90 5.65
CA ASP A 12 -14.15 -23.74 6.84
C ASP A 12 -15.45 -23.91 7.65
N ALA A 13 -16.59 -23.82 6.95
CA ALA A 13 -17.93 -23.68 7.50
C ALA A 13 -18.76 -24.97 7.44
N GLY A 14 -18.11 -26.13 7.36
CA GLY A 14 -18.77 -27.44 7.23
C GLY A 14 -19.54 -27.55 5.92
N ILE A 15 -20.85 -27.84 5.97
CA ILE A 15 -21.68 -27.94 4.75
C ILE A 15 -21.77 -26.62 3.97
N LEU A 16 -21.47 -25.48 4.61
CA LEU A 16 -21.44 -24.16 3.99
C LEU A 16 -20.07 -23.80 3.40
N ASP A 17 -19.11 -24.71 3.35
CA ASP A 17 -17.79 -24.43 2.81
C ASP A 17 -17.84 -24.08 1.31
N GLY A 18 -17.26 -22.93 0.94
CA GLY A 18 -17.38 -22.29 -0.36
C GLY A 18 -18.80 -21.85 -0.74
N TRP A 19 -19.73 -21.73 0.22
CA TRP A 19 -21.12 -21.36 -0.05
C TRP A 19 -21.32 -19.85 -0.18
N SER A 20 -22.18 -19.44 -1.10
CA SER A 20 -22.66 -18.05 -1.24
C SER A 20 -24.12 -18.01 -1.69
N MET A 21 -24.82 -16.91 -1.38
CA MET A 21 -26.15 -16.69 -1.92
C MET A 21 -26.08 -16.40 -3.42
N SER A 22 -26.82 -17.18 -4.22
CA SER A 22 -26.92 -16.98 -5.67
C SER A 22 -27.35 -15.56 -6.01
N THR A 23 -26.88 -15.06 -7.16
CA THR A 23 -27.30 -13.76 -7.71
C THR A 23 -28.78 -13.73 -8.07
N SER A 24 -29.40 -14.88 -8.34
CA SER A 24 -30.83 -15.02 -8.64
C SER A 24 -31.74 -14.95 -7.40
N VAL A 25 -31.17 -15.02 -6.20
CA VAL A 25 -31.92 -14.98 -4.94
C VAL A 25 -31.95 -13.55 -4.42
N GLU A 26 -33.15 -13.09 -4.08
CA GLU A 26 -33.41 -11.78 -3.50
C GLU A 26 -32.62 -11.57 -2.20
N ASP A 27 -32.17 -10.34 -1.99
CA ASP A 27 -31.42 -9.95 -0.81
C ASP A 27 -32.27 -10.07 0.46
N PHE A 28 -31.60 -10.25 1.60
CA PHE A 28 -32.27 -10.31 2.89
C PHE A 28 -32.94 -8.98 3.23
N SER A 29 -34.22 -9.07 3.59
CA SER A 29 -35.06 -7.96 4.01
C SER A 29 -34.92 -7.68 5.51
N ARG A 30 -35.80 -6.83 6.08
CA ARG A 30 -35.86 -6.62 7.54
C ARG A 30 -36.24 -7.91 8.26
N VAL A 31 -37.22 -8.66 7.76
CA VAL A 31 -37.63 -9.95 8.33
C VAL A 31 -37.40 -11.07 7.32
N ASN A 32 -36.65 -12.09 7.69
CA ASN A 32 -36.32 -13.21 6.81
C ASN A 32 -36.74 -14.51 7.48
N VAL A 33 -37.58 -15.30 6.82
CA VAL A 33 -38.02 -16.61 7.32
C VAL A 33 -37.46 -17.68 6.40
N ILE A 34 -36.61 -18.54 6.94
CA ILE A 34 -35.89 -19.57 6.20
C ILE A 34 -36.30 -20.94 6.73
N TYR A 35 -37.10 -21.66 5.95
CA TYR A 35 -37.49 -23.04 6.25
C TYR A 35 -36.53 -24.04 5.63
N GLY A 36 -36.31 -25.19 6.26
CA GLY A 36 -35.55 -26.27 5.63
C GLY A 36 -35.52 -27.54 6.47
N GLY A 37 -35.37 -28.69 5.82
CA GLY A 37 -35.30 -29.99 6.49
C GLY A 37 -34.02 -30.20 7.31
N ASN A 38 -33.93 -31.34 7.98
CA ASN A 38 -32.72 -31.73 8.71
C ASN A 38 -31.52 -31.88 7.76
N GLY A 39 -30.35 -31.41 8.20
CA GLY A 39 -29.13 -31.44 7.42
C GLY A 39 -29.08 -30.49 6.22
N SER A 40 -29.99 -29.51 6.11
CA SER A 40 -29.95 -28.52 5.03
C SER A 40 -28.93 -27.38 5.22
N GLY A 41 -28.32 -27.28 6.40
CA GLY A 41 -27.33 -26.25 6.73
C GLY A 41 -27.84 -25.08 7.57
N LYS A 42 -29.12 -25.06 8.02
CA LYS A 42 -29.71 -23.99 8.86
C LYS A 42 -28.91 -23.73 10.15
N SER A 43 -28.80 -24.75 11.00
CA SER A 43 -28.04 -24.63 12.25
C SER A 43 -26.55 -24.40 12.01
N THR A 44 -26.02 -24.82 10.85
CA THR A 44 -24.66 -24.49 10.44
C THR A 44 -24.52 -23.00 10.15
N LEU A 45 -25.48 -22.39 9.45
CA LEU A 45 -25.51 -20.95 9.15
C LEU A 45 -25.61 -20.14 10.45
N ALA A 46 -26.52 -20.50 11.35
CA ALA A 46 -26.65 -19.86 12.65
C ALA A 46 -25.36 -19.99 13.48
N ARG A 47 -24.76 -21.19 13.52
CA ARG A 47 -23.49 -21.44 14.22
C ARG A 47 -22.35 -20.59 13.67
N VAL A 48 -22.22 -20.51 12.35
CA VAL A 48 -21.17 -19.72 11.68
C VAL A 48 -21.34 -18.24 12.00
N LEU A 49 -22.57 -17.73 11.93
CA LEU A 49 -22.91 -16.36 12.34
C LEU A 49 -22.60 -16.13 13.83
N SER A 50 -22.94 -17.08 14.70
CA SER A 50 -22.63 -17.04 16.14
C SER A 50 -21.12 -16.97 16.38
N GLN A 51 -20.31 -17.79 15.69
CA GLN A 51 -18.85 -17.81 15.84
C GLN A 51 -18.19 -16.47 15.48
N MET A 52 -18.77 -15.70 14.55
CA MET A 52 -18.24 -14.36 14.23
C MET A 52 -18.42 -13.36 15.38
N THR A 53 -19.34 -13.61 16.31
CA THR A 53 -19.63 -12.70 17.44
C THR A 53 -18.77 -12.92 18.68
N HIS A 54 -18.18 -14.11 18.85
CA HIS A 54 -17.41 -14.48 20.05
C HIS A 54 -15.95 -14.00 19.94
N ALA A 55 -15.17 -14.15 21.01
CA ALA A 55 -13.71 -13.93 20.98
C ALA A 55 -12.92 -15.21 20.63
N ASP A 56 -13.54 -16.38 20.80
CA ASP A 56 -12.86 -17.67 20.70
C ASP A 56 -12.19 -17.87 19.34
N PRO A 57 -10.96 -18.40 19.27
CA PRO A 57 -10.34 -18.74 18.00
C PRO A 57 -11.27 -19.61 17.15
N THR A 58 -11.41 -19.27 15.87
CA THR A 58 -12.20 -20.05 14.91
C THR A 58 -11.54 -19.94 13.54
N ASP A 59 -11.46 -21.06 12.83
CA ASP A 59 -10.91 -21.09 11.46
C ASP A 59 -11.95 -20.66 10.39
N VAL A 60 -13.21 -20.53 10.81
CA VAL A 60 -14.33 -20.12 9.95
C VAL A 60 -14.11 -18.70 9.43
N ALA A 61 -14.17 -18.53 8.12
CA ALA A 61 -14.19 -17.21 7.47
C ALA A 61 -15.56 -16.96 6.83
N LEU A 62 -16.20 -15.83 7.18
CA LEU A 62 -17.51 -15.45 6.64
C LEU A 62 -17.44 -14.07 5.96
N GLN A 63 -17.99 -13.99 4.76
CA GLN A 63 -18.11 -12.76 3.98
C GLN A 63 -19.59 -12.40 3.81
N VAL A 64 -19.97 -11.21 4.27
CA VAL A 64 -21.34 -10.70 4.13
C VAL A 64 -21.33 -9.28 3.57
N ASP A 65 -22.31 -8.96 2.74
CA ASP A 65 -22.61 -7.57 2.39
C ASP A 65 -23.61 -7.02 3.41
N VAL A 66 -23.33 -5.83 3.94
CA VAL A 66 -24.12 -5.13 4.96
C VAL A 66 -24.57 -3.78 4.41
N ASP A 67 -25.83 -3.38 4.62
CA ASP A 67 -26.32 -2.08 4.17
C ASP A 67 -25.62 -0.91 4.90
N VAL A 68 -25.49 0.24 4.23
CA VAL A 68 -24.89 1.45 4.81
C VAL A 68 -25.93 2.57 4.94
N PRO A 69 -25.87 3.41 5.99
CA PRO A 69 -26.83 4.50 6.19
C PRO A 69 -26.93 5.50 5.03
N SER A 70 -25.85 5.69 4.27
CA SER A 70 -25.77 6.59 3.11
C SER A 70 -26.38 6.01 1.82
N GLY A 71 -26.90 4.78 1.86
CA GLY A 71 -27.36 4.04 0.68
C GLY A 71 -26.28 3.14 0.09
N GLY A 72 -26.69 1.95 -0.41
CA GLY A 72 -25.81 0.89 -0.90
C GLY A 72 -25.45 -0.16 0.16
N SER A 73 -24.52 -1.05 -0.18
CA SER A 73 -23.97 -2.08 0.71
C SER A 73 -22.45 -2.06 0.72
N ARG A 74 -21.85 -2.50 1.83
CA ARG A 74 -20.41 -2.69 1.99
C ARG A 74 -20.12 -4.13 2.35
N ARG A 75 -18.98 -4.66 1.91
CA ARG A 75 -18.55 -6.01 2.28
C ARG A 75 -17.85 -6.02 3.64
N VAL A 76 -18.21 -6.98 4.48
CA VAL A 76 -17.58 -7.30 5.75
C VAL A 76 -16.94 -8.68 5.62
N VAL A 77 -15.63 -8.73 5.86
CA VAL A 77 -14.81 -9.95 5.81
C VAL A 77 -14.04 -10.15 7.12
N ASP A 78 -13.55 -9.05 7.69
CA ASP A 78 -12.80 -9.07 8.94
C ASP A 78 -13.75 -9.26 10.14
N ARG A 79 -13.42 -10.22 11.00
CA ARG A 79 -14.11 -10.50 12.27
C ARG A 79 -13.96 -9.37 13.29
N SER A 80 -12.96 -8.51 13.14
CA SER A 80 -12.77 -7.32 13.97
C SER A 80 -13.77 -6.19 13.65
N ASP A 81 -14.53 -6.31 12.55
CA ASP A 81 -15.48 -5.30 12.14
C ASP A 81 -16.58 -5.08 13.19
N SER A 82 -16.82 -3.80 13.51
CA SER A 82 -17.86 -3.35 14.45
C SER A 82 -19.29 -3.80 14.10
N PHE A 83 -19.53 -4.33 12.89
CA PHE A 83 -20.79 -4.96 12.53
C PHE A 83 -21.08 -6.20 13.38
N TRP A 84 -20.08 -7.06 13.62
CA TRP A 84 -20.30 -8.34 14.32
C TRP A 84 -20.74 -8.17 15.77
N SER A 85 -20.36 -7.05 16.42
CA SER A 85 -20.83 -6.73 17.78
C SER A 85 -22.33 -6.41 17.86
N ARG A 86 -23.00 -6.22 16.71
CA ARG A 86 -24.45 -5.96 16.59
C ARG A 86 -25.26 -7.20 16.25
N LEU A 87 -24.60 -8.34 16.04
CA LEU A 87 -25.27 -9.59 15.72
C LEU A 87 -25.62 -10.34 17.02
N ARG A 88 -26.85 -10.81 17.13
CA ARG A 88 -27.35 -11.60 18.25
C ARG A 88 -27.90 -12.91 17.71
N VAL A 89 -27.40 -14.03 18.21
CA VAL A 89 -27.75 -15.35 17.70
C VAL A 89 -28.31 -16.21 18.83
N PHE A 90 -29.55 -16.66 18.66
CA PHE A 90 -30.16 -17.71 19.47
C PHE A 90 -29.97 -19.05 18.76
N ASP A 91 -29.09 -19.89 19.30
CA ASP A 91 -28.82 -21.25 18.82
C ASP A 91 -28.66 -22.22 20.01
N LYS A 92 -28.42 -23.51 19.72
CA LYS A 92 -28.16 -24.51 20.77
C LYS A 92 -26.96 -24.18 21.67
N ARG A 93 -25.98 -23.37 21.20
CA ARG A 93 -24.84 -22.95 22.03
C ARG A 93 -25.29 -21.89 23.03
N PHE A 94 -26.15 -20.96 22.63
CA PHE A 94 -26.76 -19.99 23.54
C PHE A 94 -27.52 -20.70 24.68
N VAL A 95 -28.35 -21.70 24.35
CA VAL A 95 -29.08 -22.50 25.36
C VAL A 95 -28.10 -23.16 26.33
N LYS A 96 -27.10 -23.90 25.82
CA LYS A 96 -26.11 -24.61 26.66
C LYS A 96 -25.23 -23.69 27.52
N LYS A 97 -24.94 -22.48 27.05
CA LYS A 97 -24.08 -21.52 27.76
C LYS A 97 -24.82 -20.86 28.93
N ASN A 98 -26.10 -20.56 28.77
CA ASN A 98 -26.86 -19.75 29.74
C ASN A 98 -27.73 -20.58 30.70
N LEU A 99 -27.98 -21.86 30.41
CA LEU A 99 -28.57 -22.81 31.35
C LEU A 99 -27.51 -23.77 31.88
N LEU A 100 -27.07 -23.55 33.11
CA LEU A 100 -26.15 -24.44 33.82
C LEU A 100 -26.91 -25.21 34.90
N PHE A 101 -26.80 -26.53 34.87
CA PHE A 101 -27.15 -27.39 36.00
C PHE A 101 -25.86 -27.59 36.81
N ASP A 102 -25.87 -27.30 38.11
CA ASP A 102 -24.69 -27.55 38.97
C ASP A 102 -24.48 -29.07 39.10
N VAL A 103 -23.55 -29.60 38.30
CA VAL A 103 -23.25 -31.03 38.21
C VAL A 103 -22.28 -31.42 39.33
N ASN A 104 -22.79 -31.53 40.55
CA ASN A 104 -22.09 -32.18 41.67
C ASN A 104 -22.85 -33.40 42.20
N GLY A 105 -23.53 -34.15 41.32
CA GLY A 105 -24.00 -35.52 41.59
C GLY A 105 -25.00 -35.69 42.74
N ARG A 106 -25.61 -34.62 43.25
CA ARG A 106 -26.72 -34.67 44.22
C ARG A 106 -28.03 -34.39 43.50
N SER A 107 -29.03 -35.24 43.73
CA SER A 107 -30.37 -35.17 43.15
C SER A 107 -31.19 -33.91 43.54
N ASP A 108 -30.58 -32.97 44.26
CA ASP A 108 -31.19 -31.76 44.82
C ASP A 108 -30.68 -30.46 44.14
N ALA A 109 -30.00 -30.57 42.98
CA ALA A 109 -29.38 -29.42 42.32
C ALA A 109 -30.41 -28.45 41.74
N LEU A 110 -30.33 -27.18 42.16
CA LEU A 110 -31.14 -26.08 41.64
C LEU A 110 -30.74 -25.76 40.20
N PRO A 111 -31.67 -25.68 39.23
CA PRO A 111 -31.38 -25.05 37.95
C PRO A 111 -31.08 -23.56 38.19
N LEU A 112 -29.85 -23.14 37.92
CA LEU A 112 -29.43 -21.76 38.04
C LEU A 112 -29.34 -21.19 36.61
N LEU A 113 -30.21 -20.23 36.28
CA LEU A 113 -29.97 -19.39 35.12
C LEU A 113 -28.81 -18.47 35.48
N VAL A 114 -27.66 -18.70 34.84
CA VAL A 114 -26.43 -17.98 35.13
C VAL A 114 -26.38 -16.73 34.24
N LEU A 115 -26.53 -15.56 34.87
CA LEU A 115 -26.30 -14.26 34.25
C LEU A 115 -24.79 -14.05 34.07
N GLY A 116 -24.24 -14.45 32.92
CA GLY A 116 -22.82 -14.26 32.63
C GLY A 116 -21.86 -15.05 33.54
N GLU A 117 -20.55 -14.99 33.26
CA GLU A 117 -19.53 -15.72 34.04
C GLU A 117 -19.61 -15.45 35.56
N PRO A 118 -19.22 -16.41 36.43
CA PRO A 118 -19.36 -16.29 37.89
C PRO A 118 -18.74 -15.00 38.45
N ASN A 119 -19.53 -14.24 39.22
CA ASN A 119 -19.20 -12.91 39.78
C ASN A 119 -17.80 -12.80 40.44
N VAL A 120 -17.32 -13.85 41.11
CA VAL A 120 -15.99 -13.83 41.76
C VAL A 120 -14.84 -13.81 40.75
N THR A 121 -15.01 -14.47 39.61
CA THR A 121 -14.01 -14.48 38.52
C THR A 121 -14.12 -13.21 37.68
N ARG A 122 -15.33 -12.70 37.50
CA ARG A 122 -15.65 -11.45 36.83
C ARG A 122 -15.04 -10.23 37.53
N ASP A 123 -15.27 -10.05 38.83
CA ASP A 123 -14.75 -8.89 39.57
C ASP A 123 -13.23 -8.89 39.61
N LYS A 124 -12.63 -10.08 39.71
CA LYS A 124 -11.18 -10.25 39.59
C LYS A 124 -10.69 -9.85 38.19
N ARG A 125 -11.37 -10.28 37.14
CA ARG A 125 -11.00 -9.95 35.75
C ARG A 125 -11.23 -8.48 35.42
N LEU A 126 -12.31 -7.87 35.89
CA LEU A 126 -12.56 -6.42 35.77
C LEU A 126 -11.47 -5.62 36.49
N SER A 127 -11.09 -6.02 37.71
CA SER A 127 -9.99 -5.40 38.44
C SER A 127 -8.65 -5.54 37.70
N GLU A 128 -8.35 -6.72 37.15
CA GLU A 128 -7.16 -6.93 36.30
C GLU A 128 -7.18 -6.06 35.03
N ILE A 129 -8.33 -5.97 34.35
CA ILE A 129 -8.53 -5.14 33.16
C ILE A 129 -8.39 -3.65 33.51
N ASP A 130 -8.99 -3.17 34.59
CA ASP A 130 -8.93 -1.77 35.01
C ASP A 130 -7.51 -1.37 35.43
N VAL A 131 -6.79 -2.24 36.13
CA VAL A 131 -5.36 -2.04 36.44
C VAL A 131 -4.55 -1.94 35.14
N ARG A 132 -4.75 -2.86 34.19
CA ARG A 132 -4.02 -2.84 32.92
C ARG A 132 -4.38 -1.63 32.06
N LEU A 133 -5.66 -1.27 31.94
CA LEU A 133 -6.12 -0.06 31.26
C LEU A 133 -5.55 1.21 31.92
N GLY A 134 -5.42 1.23 33.24
CA GLY A 134 -4.71 2.26 33.98
C GLY A 134 -3.26 2.38 33.51
N THR A 135 -2.50 1.28 33.48
CA THR A 135 -1.11 1.29 32.98
C THR A 135 -1.00 1.70 31.51
N LEU A 136 -1.94 1.27 30.66
CA LEU A 136 -1.98 1.61 29.24
C LEU A 136 -2.28 3.09 29.00
N THR A 137 -2.98 3.75 29.92
CA THR A 137 -3.27 5.18 29.87
C THR A 137 -2.00 6.03 29.95
N ASP A 138 -0.97 5.55 30.66
CA ASP A 138 0.34 6.20 30.73
C ASP A 138 1.29 5.73 29.62
N GLN A 139 1.31 4.42 29.32
CA GLN A 139 2.22 3.81 28.34
C GLN A 139 1.94 4.25 26.90
N LEU A 140 0.67 4.36 26.50
CA LEU A 140 0.30 4.70 25.13
C LEU A 140 0.69 6.14 24.74
N PRO A 141 0.37 7.19 25.54
CA PRO A 141 0.87 8.54 25.28
C PRO A 141 2.39 8.62 25.38
N ALA A 142 3.04 7.90 26.30
CA ALA A 142 4.49 7.87 26.41
C ALA A 142 5.15 7.29 25.15
N ALA A 143 4.67 6.16 24.62
CA ALA A 143 5.17 5.55 23.39
C ALA A 143 4.93 6.45 22.16
N LYS A 144 3.75 7.08 22.05
CA LYS A 144 3.47 8.07 21.00
C LYS A 144 4.40 9.29 21.07
N SER A 145 4.58 9.84 22.26
CA SER A 145 5.49 10.97 22.49
C SER A 145 6.94 10.60 22.18
N ALA A 146 7.37 9.38 22.53
CA ALA A 146 8.69 8.86 22.17
C ALA A 146 8.85 8.72 20.64
N ALA A 147 7.86 8.17 19.94
CA ALA A 147 7.86 8.06 18.47
C ALA A 147 7.92 9.43 17.79
N GLU A 148 7.12 10.40 18.27
CA GLU A 148 7.12 11.77 17.78
C GLU A 148 8.47 12.46 18.03
N LYS A 149 9.05 12.27 19.22
CA LYS A 149 10.36 12.82 19.59
C LYS A 149 11.49 12.23 18.74
N ALA A 150 11.48 10.92 18.50
CA ALA A 150 12.46 10.25 17.64
C ALA A 150 12.35 10.75 16.19
N THR A 151 11.13 10.83 15.66
CA THR A 151 10.85 11.38 14.32
C THR A 151 11.27 12.86 14.22
N SER A 152 10.97 13.66 15.24
CA SER A 152 11.38 15.06 15.31
C SER A 152 12.90 15.21 15.40
N THR A 153 13.59 14.27 16.05
CA THR A 153 15.05 14.27 16.16
C THR A 153 15.69 13.98 14.81
N ALA A 154 15.21 12.95 14.09
CA ALA A 154 15.64 12.67 12.72
C ALA A 154 15.42 13.88 11.78
N LYS A 155 14.22 14.50 11.83
CA LYS A 155 13.92 15.72 11.06
C LYS A 155 14.83 16.90 11.42
N LYS A 156 15.11 17.08 12.71
CA LYS A 156 15.99 18.16 13.18
C LYS A 156 17.43 17.95 12.69
N LEU A 157 17.96 16.72 12.78
CA LEU A 157 19.27 16.37 12.22
C LEU A 157 19.32 16.70 10.72
N ALA A 158 18.33 16.28 9.94
CA ALA A 158 18.28 16.58 8.51
C ALA A 158 18.20 18.09 8.22
N THR A 159 17.43 18.83 9.02
CA THR A 159 17.26 20.29 8.87
C THR A 159 18.52 21.06 9.24
N ASP A 160 19.17 20.69 10.34
CA ASP A 160 20.40 21.33 10.80
C ASP A 160 21.55 21.03 9.85
N THR A 161 21.69 19.79 9.38
CA THR A 161 22.68 19.42 8.35
C THR A 161 22.41 20.10 7.01
N ALA A 162 21.15 20.22 6.57
CA ALA A 162 20.81 20.97 5.36
C ALA A 162 21.20 22.45 5.48
N ARG A 163 21.00 23.05 6.66
CA ARG A 163 21.42 24.44 6.93
C ARG A 163 22.93 24.59 6.88
N THR A 164 23.67 23.68 7.51
CA THR A 164 25.14 23.66 7.49
C THR A 164 25.66 23.52 6.06
N ILE A 165 25.18 22.51 5.30
CA ILE A 165 25.59 22.30 3.91
C ILE A 165 25.22 23.52 3.05
N GLY A 166 24.03 24.08 3.21
CA GLY A 166 23.58 25.26 2.47
C GLY A 166 24.41 26.52 2.76
N GLN A 167 24.90 26.68 4.01
CA GLN A 167 25.80 27.78 4.39
C GLN A 167 27.23 27.56 3.88
N GLU A 168 27.76 26.35 4.07
CA GLU A 168 29.13 26.00 3.70
C GLU A 168 29.37 26.00 2.18
N LEU A 169 28.38 25.54 1.41
CA LEU A 169 28.51 25.28 -0.02
C LEU A 169 27.79 26.31 -0.93
N GLN A 170 27.26 27.40 -0.36
CA GLN A 170 26.51 28.40 -1.12
C GLN A 170 27.30 28.93 -2.33
N SER A 171 28.60 29.11 -2.17
CA SER A 171 29.52 29.62 -3.20
C SER A 171 29.72 28.67 -4.39
N ALA A 172 29.45 27.37 -4.22
CA ALA A 172 29.53 26.41 -5.34
C ALA A 172 28.41 26.59 -6.37
N GLY A 173 27.32 27.28 -5.99
CA GLY A 173 26.17 27.52 -6.86
C GLY A 173 25.42 26.25 -7.25
N GLY A 174 24.62 26.34 -8.33
CA GLY A 174 23.81 25.22 -8.81
C GLY A 174 22.89 24.66 -7.74
N ARG A 175 23.05 23.37 -7.41
CA ARG A 175 22.22 22.68 -6.41
C ARG A 175 22.44 23.14 -4.96
N TYR A 176 23.54 23.84 -4.69
CA TYR A 176 23.89 24.38 -3.38
C TYR A 176 23.57 25.87 -3.28
N ALA A 177 22.95 26.47 -4.30
CA ALA A 177 22.58 27.87 -4.29
C ALA A 177 21.71 28.22 -3.07
N ALA A 178 21.74 29.50 -2.67
CA ALA A 178 21.01 29.99 -1.52
C ALA A 178 19.54 29.53 -1.56
N ARG A 179 19.05 28.98 -0.44
CA ARG A 179 17.67 28.47 -0.28
C ARG A 179 17.30 27.29 -1.20
N SER A 180 18.25 26.70 -1.92
CA SER A 180 18.01 25.57 -2.83
C SER A 180 18.32 24.20 -2.21
N TYR A 181 19.07 24.18 -1.11
CA TYR A 181 19.40 22.96 -0.38
C TYR A 181 18.54 22.83 0.88
N ASP A 182 17.78 21.75 0.99
CA ASP A 182 16.78 21.56 2.04
C ASP A 182 16.87 20.20 2.75
N ALA A 183 16.07 20.04 3.81
CA ALA A 183 16.03 18.81 4.60
C ALA A 183 15.54 17.60 3.79
N ARG A 184 14.68 17.79 2.78
CA ARG A 184 14.16 16.70 1.95
C ARG A 184 15.28 16.01 1.20
N ARG A 185 16.20 16.80 0.63
CA ARG A 185 17.36 16.27 -0.09
C ARG A 185 18.32 15.51 0.82
N VAL A 186 18.52 16.00 2.04
CA VAL A 186 19.31 15.29 3.06
C VAL A 186 18.69 13.93 3.38
N THR A 187 17.38 13.90 3.66
CA THR A 187 16.67 12.65 3.95
C THR A 187 16.75 11.67 2.77
N GLU A 188 16.53 12.13 1.54
CA GLU A 188 16.63 11.30 0.33
C GLU A 188 18.03 10.66 0.19
N LEU A 189 19.08 11.46 0.35
CA LEU A 189 20.46 10.98 0.25
C LEU A 189 20.81 9.99 1.37
N LEU A 190 20.34 10.21 2.60
CA LEU A 190 20.53 9.29 3.72
C LEU A 190 19.80 7.95 3.52
N THR A 191 18.71 7.93 2.76
CA THR A 191 17.95 6.69 2.45
C THR A 191 18.44 5.94 1.22
N THR A 192 19.06 6.64 0.26
CA THR A 192 19.44 6.06 -1.05
C THR A 192 20.92 5.69 -1.16
N LEU A 193 21.77 6.26 -0.32
CA LEU A 193 23.18 5.95 -0.29
C LEU A 193 23.44 4.84 0.74
N ASP A 194 23.46 3.59 0.27
CA ASP A 194 23.82 2.40 1.07
C ASP A 194 25.20 2.50 1.75
N GLN A 195 26.02 3.49 1.39
CA GLN A 195 27.40 3.68 1.85
C GLN A 195 27.76 5.15 2.07
N VAL A 196 27.06 5.85 2.97
CA VAL A 196 27.65 7.08 3.56
C VAL A 196 28.68 6.67 4.62
N THR A 197 29.78 6.02 4.19
CA THR A 197 30.76 5.38 5.09
C THR A 197 32.12 6.07 5.11
N ALA A 198 32.42 6.93 4.13
CA ALA A 198 33.71 7.62 4.05
C ALA A 198 33.73 8.85 4.95
N ARG A 199 34.05 8.65 6.23
CA ARG A 199 34.42 9.75 7.13
C ARG A 199 35.72 10.38 6.62
N ARG A 200 35.70 11.68 6.38
CA ARG A 200 36.88 12.46 6.00
C ARG A 200 37.42 13.18 7.22
N SER A 201 38.71 13.47 7.25
CA SER A 201 39.28 14.23 8.36
C SER A 201 38.83 15.70 8.30
N ASP A 202 38.83 16.38 9.45
CA ASP A 202 38.56 17.82 9.51
C ASP A 202 39.53 18.62 8.63
N THR A 203 40.77 18.13 8.46
CA THR A 203 41.78 18.75 7.59
C THR A 203 41.43 18.64 6.11
N GLU A 204 40.89 17.51 5.65
CA GLU A 204 40.42 17.34 4.28
C GLU A 204 39.20 18.21 4.00
N ILE A 205 38.25 18.26 4.94
CA ILE A 205 37.03 19.07 4.81
C ILE A 205 37.39 20.56 4.79
N ALA A 206 38.28 21.01 5.68
CA ALA A 206 38.76 22.39 5.68
C ALA A 206 39.46 22.77 4.36
N THR A 207 40.18 21.83 3.75
CA THR A 207 40.83 22.05 2.45
C THR A 207 39.80 22.20 1.32
N ASP A 208 38.81 21.31 1.26
CA ASP A 208 37.72 21.40 0.27
C ASP A 208 36.87 22.67 0.49
N LEU A 209 36.63 23.07 1.75
CA LEU A 209 35.88 24.30 2.07
C LEU A 209 36.61 25.54 1.58
N ARG A 210 37.94 25.63 1.77
CA ARG A 210 38.74 26.74 1.23
C ARG A 210 38.66 26.83 -0.30
N LEU A 211 38.59 25.70 -0.99
CA LEU A 211 38.42 25.67 -2.45
C LEU A 211 37.04 26.18 -2.87
N VAL A 212 35.97 25.71 -2.22
CA VAL A 212 34.57 26.10 -2.50
C VAL A 212 34.29 27.56 -2.15
N GLN A 213 34.80 28.03 -1.02
CA GLN A 213 34.62 29.41 -0.54
C GLN A 213 35.64 30.38 -1.15
N GLY A 214 36.64 29.86 -1.87
CA GLY A 214 37.61 30.65 -2.59
C GLY A 214 36.99 31.42 -3.75
N GLN A 215 37.82 32.24 -4.40
CA GLN A 215 37.44 32.98 -5.60
C GLN A 215 38.18 32.41 -6.81
N ARG A 216 37.46 32.24 -7.93
CA ARG A 216 38.07 32.00 -9.23
C ARG A 216 38.86 33.25 -9.63
N MET A 217 40.15 33.07 -9.91
CA MET A 217 40.96 34.14 -10.51
C MET A 217 40.75 34.11 -12.02
N GLU A 218 40.72 35.26 -12.68
CA GLU A 218 40.58 35.30 -14.13
C GLU A 218 41.88 34.83 -14.82
N PRO A 219 41.77 34.12 -15.97
CA PRO A 219 42.92 33.79 -16.77
C PRO A 219 43.70 35.03 -17.18
N THR A 220 45.02 34.91 -17.25
CA THR A 220 45.92 35.99 -17.65
C THR A 220 46.60 35.65 -18.98
N ALA A 221 47.00 36.67 -19.73
CA ALA A 221 47.72 36.47 -20.99
C ALA A 221 49.13 35.96 -20.70
N LEU A 222 49.58 34.97 -21.48
CA LEU A 222 50.97 34.55 -21.50
C LEU A 222 51.84 35.66 -22.10
N VAL A 223 53.06 35.80 -21.59
CA VAL A 223 54.06 36.70 -22.16
C VAL A 223 54.47 36.14 -23.51
N GLN A 224 54.25 36.92 -24.57
CA GLN A 224 54.54 36.47 -25.93
C GLN A 224 56.06 36.38 -26.12
N PRO A 225 56.61 35.20 -26.46
CA PRO A 225 58.03 35.08 -26.74
C PRO A 225 58.36 35.82 -28.02
N VAL A 226 59.25 36.80 -27.94
CA VAL A 226 59.80 37.47 -29.11
C VAL A 226 60.76 36.50 -29.79
N THR A 227 60.45 36.11 -31.03
CA THR A 227 61.23 35.15 -31.80
C THR A 227 62.14 35.91 -32.77
N PHE A 228 63.27 36.38 -32.24
CA PHE A 228 64.30 37.05 -33.03
C PHE A 228 65.64 36.34 -32.94
N ASP A 229 66.22 36.01 -34.10
CA ASP A 229 67.54 35.41 -34.18
C ASP A 229 68.62 36.51 -34.18
N LEU A 230 69.03 36.91 -32.97
CA LEU A 230 70.12 37.88 -32.82
C LEU A 230 71.44 37.35 -33.38
N THR A 231 71.66 36.03 -33.36
CA THR A 231 72.90 35.42 -33.88
C THR A 231 73.03 35.61 -35.40
N ALA A 232 71.93 35.48 -36.15
CA ALA A 232 71.92 35.78 -37.58
C ALA A 232 72.23 37.26 -37.87
N LEU A 233 71.75 38.18 -37.02
CA LEU A 233 72.05 39.60 -37.18
C LEU A 233 73.48 39.94 -36.76
N GLU A 234 73.99 39.33 -35.69
CA GLU A 234 75.39 39.42 -35.25
C GLU A 234 76.34 39.01 -36.38
N ALA A 235 76.03 37.92 -37.10
CA ALA A 235 76.82 37.50 -38.25
C ALA A 235 76.82 38.55 -39.39
N GLN A 236 75.68 39.20 -39.64
CA GLN A 236 75.59 40.29 -40.61
C GLN A 236 76.38 41.54 -40.18
N VAL A 237 76.31 41.89 -38.89
CA VAL A 237 77.11 42.97 -38.31
C VAL A 237 78.59 42.64 -38.44
N ALA A 238 79.04 41.46 -38.00
CA ALA A 238 80.44 41.05 -38.08
C ALA A 238 80.99 41.05 -39.52
N ALA A 239 80.21 40.55 -40.48
CA ALA A 239 80.57 40.62 -41.90
C ALA A 239 80.74 42.06 -42.39
N LEU A 240 79.85 42.96 -41.95
CA LEU A 240 79.90 44.38 -42.30
C LEU A 240 81.07 45.12 -41.63
N LEU A 241 81.44 44.76 -40.39
CA LEU A 241 82.59 45.35 -39.69
C LEU A 241 83.92 45.05 -40.39
N GLY A 242 84.06 43.84 -40.96
CA GLY A 242 85.26 43.41 -41.70
C GLY A 242 85.36 43.91 -43.14
N GLU A 243 84.28 44.45 -43.70
CA GLU A 243 84.24 44.94 -45.08
C GLU A 243 85.02 46.26 -45.21
N THR A 244 85.97 46.38 -46.13
CA THR A 244 86.71 47.63 -46.37
C THR A 244 86.41 48.17 -47.77
N ILE A 245 86.13 49.46 -47.87
CA ILE A 245 85.87 50.10 -49.16
C ILE A 245 87.21 50.26 -49.89
N THR A 246 87.31 49.71 -51.10
CA THR A 246 88.54 49.71 -51.94
C THR A 246 88.68 50.94 -52.83
N SER A 247 87.86 51.97 -52.65
CA SER A 247 87.96 53.20 -53.43
C SER A 247 89.23 53.99 -53.10
N ILE A 248 89.61 54.91 -54.00
CA ILE A 248 90.71 55.85 -53.75
C ILE A 248 90.27 56.80 -52.66
N ALA A 249 90.62 56.50 -51.42
CA ALA A 249 90.31 57.32 -50.27
C ALA A 249 91.13 58.61 -50.31
N ILE A 250 90.47 59.73 -50.01
CA ILE A 250 91.14 60.99 -49.69
C ILE A 250 91.66 60.86 -48.25
N GLU A 251 92.98 60.74 -48.08
CA GLU A 251 93.62 60.49 -46.77
C GLU A 251 93.23 61.53 -45.71
N GLU A 252 93.04 62.80 -46.10
CA GLU A 252 92.64 63.87 -45.19
C GLU A 252 91.20 63.72 -44.67
N LEU A 253 90.37 62.92 -45.33
CA LEU A 253 88.99 62.62 -44.91
C LEU A 253 88.87 61.26 -44.24
N ALA A 254 89.66 60.27 -44.67
CA ALA A 254 89.56 58.89 -44.20
C ALA A 254 89.86 58.70 -42.69
N GLY A 255 90.57 59.65 -42.06
CA GLY A 255 90.90 59.64 -40.63
C GLY A 255 90.10 60.61 -39.76
N ASP A 256 89.17 61.38 -40.35
CA ASP A 256 88.41 62.42 -39.64
C ASP A 256 86.92 62.32 -40.01
N ALA A 257 86.15 61.64 -39.15
CA ALA A 257 84.73 61.39 -39.36
C ALA A 257 83.89 62.68 -39.45
N GLU A 258 84.27 63.73 -38.73
CA GLU A 258 83.56 65.01 -38.74
C GLU A 258 83.80 65.74 -40.07
N ALA A 259 85.06 65.76 -40.52
CA ALA A 259 85.42 66.31 -41.83
C ALA A 259 84.77 65.51 -42.97
N GLU A 260 84.78 64.18 -42.89
CA GLU A 260 84.17 63.30 -43.88
C GLU A 260 82.65 63.52 -43.99
N GLN A 261 81.95 63.56 -42.86
CA GLN A 261 80.51 63.82 -42.81
C GLN A 261 80.18 65.22 -43.36
N TRP A 262 80.96 66.24 -42.99
CA TRP A 262 80.80 67.60 -43.50
C TRP A 262 80.99 67.66 -45.01
N VAL A 263 82.05 67.03 -45.54
CA VAL A 263 82.31 67.00 -46.98
C VAL A 263 81.24 66.20 -47.72
N GLN A 264 80.76 65.08 -47.16
CA GLN A 264 79.67 64.29 -47.74
C GLN A 264 78.37 65.10 -47.85
N GLN A 265 77.99 65.81 -46.78
CA GLN A 265 76.84 66.72 -46.79
C GLN A 265 77.05 67.87 -47.77
N GLY A 266 78.26 68.44 -47.77
CA GLY A 266 78.70 69.49 -48.68
C GLY A 266 78.60 69.07 -50.14
N LEU A 267 78.93 67.82 -50.49
CA LEU A 267 78.92 67.33 -51.88
C LEU A 267 77.54 67.53 -52.54
N ARG A 268 76.46 67.25 -51.81
CA ARG A 268 75.08 67.47 -52.29
C ARG A 268 74.79 68.94 -52.57
N LEU A 269 75.31 69.85 -51.74
CA LEU A 269 75.13 71.29 -51.89
C LEU A 269 75.94 71.88 -53.06
N HIS A 270 76.95 71.15 -53.55
CA HIS A 270 77.84 71.56 -54.63
C HIS A 270 77.60 70.83 -55.97
N ALA A 271 76.56 69.99 -56.07
CA ALA A 271 76.28 69.17 -57.25
C ALA A 271 76.17 69.96 -58.57
N HIS A 272 75.73 71.22 -58.52
CA HIS A 272 75.53 72.09 -59.68
C HIS A 272 76.29 73.43 -59.60
N ARG A 273 77.33 73.52 -58.75
CA ARG A 273 78.07 74.77 -58.52
C ARG A 273 79.52 74.59 -58.94
N ASP A 274 80.10 75.56 -59.64
CA ASP A 274 81.51 75.55 -60.08
C ASP A 274 82.52 76.09 -59.06
N ALA A 275 82.04 76.77 -58.02
CA ALA A 275 82.86 77.31 -56.93
C ALA A 275 82.43 76.76 -55.56
N CYS A 276 83.39 76.66 -54.64
CA CYS A 276 83.18 76.20 -53.28
C CYS A 276 82.39 77.23 -52.47
N LEU A 277 81.34 76.81 -51.78
CA LEU A 277 80.54 77.66 -50.88
C LEU A 277 81.33 78.20 -49.68
N PHE A 278 82.40 77.51 -49.28
CA PHE A 278 83.17 77.87 -48.09
C PHE A 278 84.21 78.94 -48.39
N CYS A 279 85.08 78.71 -49.38
CA CYS A 279 86.21 79.59 -49.69
C CYS A 279 86.08 80.36 -51.01
N ALA A 280 84.97 80.20 -51.75
CA ALA A 280 84.71 80.79 -53.06
C ALA A 280 85.70 80.40 -54.19
N ASN A 281 86.67 79.53 -53.93
CA ASN A 281 87.61 79.04 -54.95
C ASN A 281 86.91 78.11 -55.96
N PRO A 282 87.38 78.06 -57.23
CA PRO A 282 86.90 77.10 -58.22
C PRO A 282 87.08 75.65 -57.76
N LEU A 283 86.03 74.83 -57.89
CA LEU A 283 86.06 73.40 -57.63
C LEU A 283 86.51 72.67 -58.89
N THR A 284 87.79 72.30 -58.93
CA THR A 284 88.42 71.64 -60.08
C THR A 284 87.77 70.29 -60.40
N ALA A 285 87.83 69.91 -61.68
CA ALA A 285 87.34 68.60 -62.13
C ALA A 285 88.02 67.44 -61.38
N GLU A 286 89.33 67.57 -61.13
CA GLU A 286 90.12 66.62 -60.34
C GLU A 286 89.58 66.46 -58.91
N ARG A 287 89.27 67.57 -58.21
CA ARG A 287 88.74 67.48 -56.83
C ARG A 287 87.34 66.88 -56.80
N ARG A 288 86.49 67.17 -57.80
CA ARG A 288 85.16 66.54 -57.91
C ARG A 288 85.26 65.05 -58.16
N GLN A 289 86.17 64.65 -59.06
CA GLN A 289 86.40 63.24 -59.35
C GLN A 289 86.92 62.51 -58.12
N ALA A 290 87.88 63.08 -57.38
CA ALA A 290 88.37 62.52 -56.12
C ALA A 290 87.24 62.36 -55.08
N LEU A 291 86.38 63.37 -54.92
CA LEU A 291 85.23 63.29 -54.01
C LEU A 291 84.17 62.27 -54.47
N ALA A 292 83.91 62.17 -55.77
CA ALA A 292 82.97 61.19 -56.34
C ALA A 292 83.52 59.75 -56.24
N SER A 293 84.83 59.57 -56.33
CA SER A 293 85.50 58.29 -56.07
C SER A 293 85.53 57.93 -54.58
N HIS A 294 85.69 58.92 -53.69
CA HIS A 294 85.67 58.72 -52.23
C HIS A 294 84.27 58.33 -51.72
N PHE A 295 83.23 59.02 -52.17
CA PHE A 295 81.81 58.76 -51.82
C PHE A 295 81.07 57.97 -52.90
N ASP A 296 81.65 56.86 -53.33
CA ASP A 296 81.11 56.04 -54.41
C ASP A 296 79.84 55.26 -54.00
N GLU A 297 79.35 54.42 -54.92
CA GLU A 297 78.19 53.55 -54.68
C GLU A 297 78.44 52.58 -53.50
N SER A 298 79.69 52.15 -53.30
CA SER A 298 80.10 51.22 -52.25
C SER A 298 79.97 51.86 -50.87
N PHE A 299 80.43 53.10 -50.71
CA PHE A 299 80.29 53.90 -49.50
C PHE A 299 78.82 54.12 -49.12
N THR A 300 78.00 54.49 -50.10
CA THR A 300 76.56 54.72 -49.88
C THR A 300 75.83 53.42 -49.53
N LYS A 301 76.19 52.29 -50.16
CA LYS A 301 75.65 50.96 -49.83
C LYS A 301 76.00 50.54 -48.40
N LEU A 302 77.23 50.79 -47.96
CA LEU A 302 77.67 50.50 -46.58
C LEU A 302 76.84 51.30 -45.55
N GLN A 303 76.73 52.62 -45.72
CA GLN A 303 75.94 53.47 -44.81
C GLN A 303 74.45 53.07 -44.74
N ASN A 304 73.86 52.70 -45.87
CA ASN A 304 72.48 52.23 -45.91
C ASN A 304 72.31 50.88 -45.19
N ARG A 305 73.23 49.93 -45.38
CA ARG A 305 73.21 48.63 -44.69
C ARG A 305 73.38 48.81 -43.17
N ILE A 306 74.29 49.67 -42.73
CA ILE A 306 74.44 50.05 -41.32
C ILE A 306 73.12 50.59 -40.77
N SER A 307 72.50 51.54 -41.47
CA SER A 307 71.24 52.15 -41.03
C SER A 307 70.07 51.17 -40.94
N VAL A 308 70.02 50.17 -41.85
CA VAL A 308 69.01 49.11 -41.82
C VAL A 308 69.23 48.17 -40.63
N LEU A 309 70.47 47.76 -40.37
CA LEU A 309 70.81 46.90 -39.22
C LEU A 309 70.55 47.61 -37.90
N ASP A 310 70.93 48.89 -37.77
CA ASP A 310 70.71 49.68 -36.55
C ASP A 310 69.21 49.84 -36.24
N ARG A 311 68.38 50.16 -37.24
CA ARG A 311 66.92 50.22 -37.08
C ARG A 311 66.30 48.87 -36.73
N THR A 312 66.86 47.78 -37.27
CA THR A 312 66.39 46.43 -36.93
C THR A 312 66.67 46.17 -35.45
N LEU A 313 67.90 46.39 -34.98
CA LEU A 313 68.30 46.26 -33.57
C LEU A 313 67.43 47.13 -32.63
N GLU A 314 67.12 48.37 -33.04
CA GLU A 314 66.27 49.28 -32.28
C GLU A 314 64.83 48.77 -32.16
N ARG A 315 64.23 48.31 -33.26
CA ARG A 315 62.89 47.72 -33.23
C ARG A 315 62.85 46.46 -32.34
N GLU A 316 63.86 45.60 -32.42
CA GLU A 316 63.93 44.42 -31.55
C GLU A 316 64.02 44.82 -30.07
N HIS A 317 64.80 45.85 -29.73
CA HIS A 317 64.84 46.38 -28.37
C HIS A 317 63.45 46.83 -27.88
N GLU A 318 62.71 47.57 -28.71
CA GLU A 318 61.34 48.01 -28.42
C GLU A 318 60.36 46.84 -28.23
N GLU A 319 60.42 45.83 -29.09
CA GLU A 319 59.55 44.63 -29.04
C GLU A 319 59.79 43.81 -27.75
N PHE A 320 61.04 43.56 -27.37
CA PHE A 320 61.39 42.86 -26.12
C PHE A 320 61.00 43.68 -24.87
N SER A 321 61.16 45.01 -24.91
CA SER A 321 60.76 45.90 -23.82
C SER A 321 59.24 45.90 -23.59
N CYS A 322 58.47 45.91 -24.69
CA CYS A 322 57.01 45.80 -24.64
C CYS A 322 56.55 44.45 -24.05
N ALA A 323 57.21 43.34 -24.41
CA ALA A 323 56.85 42.01 -23.94
C ALA A 323 56.87 41.90 -22.40
N LEU A 324 57.96 42.36 -21.75
CA LEU A 324 58.07 42.34 -20.29
C LEU A 324 57.16 43.36 -19.59
N THR A 325 56.98 44.55 -20.18
CA THR A 325 56.08 45.57 -19.63
C THR A 325 54.61 45.11 -19.67
N SER A 326 54.26 44.25 -20.62
CA SER A 326 52.93 43.65 -20.74
C SER A 326 52.67 42.46 -19.80
N ALA A 327 53.67 42.05 -19.02
CA ALA A 327 53.52 40.92 -18.10
C ALA A 327 52.44 41.22 -17.03
N PRO A 328 51.59 40.24 -16.66
CA PRO A 328 50.55 40.44 -15.66
C PRO A 328 51.06 40.90 -14.29
N ASP A 329 50.26 41.68 -13.56
CA ASP A 329 50.55 41.96 -12.15
C ASP A 329 50.42 40.66 -11.32
N ARG A 330 51.39 40.40 -10.43
CA ARG A 330 51.39 39.23 -9.54
C ARG A 330 50.10 39.12 -8.72
N ALA A 331 49.46 40.24 -8.39
CA ALA A 331 48.22 40.26 -7.60
C ALA A 331 47.03 39.61 -8.36
N LEU A 332 47.14 39.45 -9.67
CA LEU A 332 46.15 38.77 -10.52
C LEU A 332 46.27 37.24 -10.48
N LEU A 333 47.33 36.71 -9.85
CA LEU A 333 47.57 35.27 -9.74
C LEU A 333 47.09 34.70 -8.41
N TYR A 334 46.85 33.39 -8.37
CA TYR A 334 46.64 32.65 -7.13
C TYR A 334 47.80 32.85 -6.14
N ALA A 335 47.47 33.07 -4.86
CA ALA A 335 48.42 33.46 -3.81
C ALA A 335 49.67 32.58 -3.72
N ASP A 336 49.51 31.27 -3.89
CA ASP A 336 50.58 30.28 -3.86
C ASP A 336 51.52 30.31 -5.08
N LEU A 337 51.11 30.96 -6.18
CA LEU A 337 51.91 31.13 -7.39
C LEU A 337 52.60 32.50 -7.47
N GLN A 338 52.24 33.46 -6.59
CA GLN A 338 52.72 34.85 -6.69
C GLN A 338 54.24 34.98 -6.50
N ASP A 339 54.81 34.27 -5.53
CA ASP A 339 56.25 34.33 -5.25
C ASP A 339 57.06 33.65 -6.35
N ALA A 340 56.58 32.48 -6.83
CA ALA A 340 57.20 31.78 -7.95
C ALA A 340 57.17 32.63 -9.23
N TYR A 341 56.02 33.25 -9.53
CA TYR A 341 55.86 34.16 -10.67
C TYR A 341 56.81 35.35 -10.58
N GLN A 342 56.87 36.01 -9.42
CA GLN A 342 57.71 37.19 -9.25
C GLN A 342 59.19 36.88 -9.37
N GLU A 343 59.63 35.71 -8.90
CA GLU A 343 61.01 35.26 -9.09
C GLU A 343 61.33 34.99 -10.56
N GLN A 344 60.43 34.31 -11.30
CA GLN A 344 60.65 34.07 -12.73
C GLN A 344 60.59 35.36 -13.57
N LEU A 345 59.74 36.32 -13.19
CA LEU A 345 59.67 37.64 -13.83
C LEU A 345 60.96 38.43 -13.61
N ARG A 346 61.51 38.39 -12.40
CA ARG A 346 62.82 39.00 -12.07
C ARG A 346 63.93 38.39 -12.92
N GLN A 347 64.00 37.07 -13.01
CA GLN A 347 65.00 36.37 -13.83
C GLN A 347 64.88 36.73 -15.32
N SER A 348 63.67 36.74 -15.86
CA SER A 348 63.42 37.12 -17.27
C SER A 348 63.78 38.59 -17.54
N THR A 349 63.60 39.47 -16.54
CA THR A 349 63.99 40.88 -16.62
C THR A 349 65.51 41.05 -16.63
N GLU A 350 66.23 40.32 -15.77
CA GLU A 350 67.69 40.31 -15.75
C GLU A 350 68.27 39.79 -17.06
N ASP A 351 67.69 38.72 -17.62
CA ASP A 351 68.07 38.18 -18.92
C ASP A 351 67.83 39.19 -20.05
N ALA A 352 66.72 39.95 -20.00
CA ALA A 352 66.44 40.99 -20.97
C ALA A 352 67.40 42.19 -20.86
N ILE A 353 67.79 42.59 -19.66
CA ILE A 353 68.82 43.62 -19.46
C ILE A 353 70.13 43.18 -20.10
N ALA A 354 70.57 41.94 -19.83
CA ALA A 354 71.78 41.40 -20.44
C ALA A 354 71.66 41.28 -21.98
N TYR A 355 70.47 41.00 -22.50
CA TYR A 355 70.21 40.99 -23.93
C TYR A 355 70.31 42.40 -24.56
N TRP A 356 69.77 43.42 -23.88
CA TRP A 356 69.86 44.81 -24.33
C TRP A 356 71.27 45.38 -24.28
N GLU A 357 72.08 44.99 -23.31
CA GLU A 357 73.52 45.31 -23.29
C GLU A 357 74.21 44.82 -24.56
N ARG A 358 73.86 43.60 -25.02
CA ARG A 358 74.40 43.03 -26.26
C ARG A 358 73.93 43.79 -27.50
N ILE A 359 72.65 44.13 -27.59
CA ILE A 359 72.12 45.00 -28.66
C ILE A 359 72.83 46.36 -28.68
N THR A 360 73.03 46.98 -27.51
CA THR A 360 73.68 48.28 -27.38
C THR A 360 75.15 48.22 -27.83
N ALA A 361 75.86 47.13 -27.49
CA ALA A 361 77.22 46.89 -27.97
C ALA A 361 77.26 46.78 -29.51
N LEU A 362 76.33 46.05 -30.12
CA LEU A 362 76.23 45.93 -31.58
C LEU A 362 75.96 47.27 -32.27
N ARG A 363 75.03 48.08 -31.73
CA ARG A 363 74.76 49.44 -32.25
C ARG A 363 76.00 50.33 -32.14
N THR A 364 76.75 50.21 -31.04
CA THR A 364 78.00 50.96 -30.85
C THR A 364 79.07 50.57 -31.88
N LEU A 365 79.20 49.27 -32.19
CA LEU A 365 80.11 48.80 -33.25
C LEU A 365 79.68 49.27 -34.64
N LEU A 366 78.37 49.27 -34.93
CA LEU A 366 77.83 49.81 -36.18
C LEU A 366 78.12 51.30 -36.33
N GLU A 367 78.00 52.09 -35.26
CA GLU A 367 78.32 53.52 -35.29
C GLU A 367 79.84 53.76 -35.41
N ALA A 368 80.68 52.96 -34.74
CA ALA A 368 82.13 53.00 -34.93
C ALA A 368 82.53 52.67 -36.38
N LYS A 369 81.85 51.68 -37.00
CA LYS A 369 82.06 51.36 -38.41
C LYS A 369 81.58 52.48 -39.34
N ARG A 370 80.50 53.15 -38.98
CA ARG A 370 79.97 54.30 -39.72
C ARG A 370 80.94 55.47 -39.73
N SER A 371 81.63 55.71 -38.62
CA SER A 371 82.64 56.77 -38.49
C SER A 371 84.01 56.39 -39.05
N THR A 372 84.26 55.10 -39.34
CA THR A 372 85.50 54.60 -39.94
C THR A 372 85.25 53.65 -41.13
N PRO A 373 84.57 54.10 -42.20
CA PRO A 373 84.04 53.24 -43.26
C PRO A 373 85.12 52.52 -44.09
N PHE A 374 86.36 53.04 -44.11
CA PHE A 374 87.49 52.45 -44.85
C PHE A 374 88.33 51.47 -44.03
N SER A 375 88.11 51.40 -42.71
CA SER A 375 88.88 50.54 -41.80
C SER A 375 88.02 49.38 -41.31
N ALA A 376 88.63 48.21 -41.12
CA ALA A 376 87.96 47.14 -40.40
C ALA A 376 87.83 47.52 -38.91
N VAL A 377 86.69 47.20 -38.31
CA VAL A 377 86.46 47.38 -36.87
C VAL A 377 86.49 46.01 -36.20
N ASP A 378 87.31 45.85 -35.17
CA ASP A 378 87.33 44.63 -34.36
C ASP A 378 86.09 44.61 -33.45
N ALA A 379 85.34 43.52 -33.50
CA ALA A 379 84.12 43.34 -32.70
C ALA A 379 84.43 42.98 -31.24
N GLY A 380 85.59 42.34 -30.98
CA GLY A 380 85.93 41.79 -29.66
C GLY A 380 84.89 40.81 -29.10
N ASP A 381 84.95 40.59 -27.78
CA ASP A 381 83.94 39.81 -27.07
C ASP A 381 82.71 40.68 -26.76
N LEU A 382 81.57 40.31 -27.35
CA LEU A 382 80.31 41.00 -27.09
C LEU A 382 79.78 40.67 -25.68
N PRO A 383 79.52 41.67 -24.82
CA PRO A 383 78.92 41.46 -23.51
C PRO A 383 77.45 41.02 -23.63
N GLY A 384 76.88 40.50 -22.54
CA GLY A 384 75.45 40.19 -22.47
C GLY A 384 75.04 38.85 -23.08
N ARG A 385 73.73 38.66 -23.28
CA ARG A 385 73.11 37.40 -23.74
C ARG A 385 72.56 37.51 -25.16
N SER A 386 72.54 36.40 -25.89
CA SER A 386 72.02 36.32 -27.27
C SER A 386 70.53 35.97 -27.37
N ALA A 387 69.88 35.59 -26.27
CA ALA A 387 68.46 35.27 -26.21
C ALA A 387 67.89 35.49 -24.79
N VAL A 388 66.58 35.71 -24.72
CA VAL A 388 65.79 35.78 -23.47
C VAL A 388 64.80 34.62 -23.47
N SER A 389 64.68 33.90 -22.35
CA SER A 389 63.70 32.83 -22.20
C SER A 389 62.54 33.28 -21.31
N TYR A 390 61.32 33.06 -21.79
CA TYR A 390 60.09 33.28 -21.03
C TYR A 390 59.42 31.97 -20.61
N LEU A 391 60.08 30.82 -20.81
CA LEU A 391 59.48 29.49 -20.60
C LEU A 391 59.00 29.30 -19.17
N ASN A 392 59.89 29.43 -18.18
CA ASN A 392 59.53 29.24 -16.77
C ASN A 392 58.48 30.26 -16.29
N LEU A 393 58.52 31.48 -16.80
CA LEU A 393 57.53 32.52 -16.49
C LEU A 393 56.15 32.11 -17.02
N ASN A 394 56.09 31.68 -18.28
CA ASN A 394 54.86 31.21 -18.92
C ASN A 394 54.36 29.88 -18.33
N GLU A 395 55.24 29.01 -17.81
CA GLU A 395 54.83 27.81 -17.08
C GLU A 395 54.05 28.16 -15.81
N VAL A 396 54.46 29.18 -15.05
CA VAL A 396 53.71 29.63 -13.87
C VAL A 396 52.35 30.24 -14.28
N LEU A 397 52.31 31.03 -15.35
CA LEU A 397 51.06 31.59 -15.88
C LEU A 397 50.12 30.51 -16.44
N ASP A 398 50.67 29.46 -17.05
CA ASP A 398 49.90 28.32 -17.55
C ASP A 398 49.33 27.48 -16.40
N GLN A 399 50.08 27.26 -15.32
CA GLN A 399 49.57 26.64 -14.09
C GLN A 399 48.40 27.44 -13.50
N HIS A 400 48.51 28.77 -13.47
CA HIS A 400 47.42 29.67 -13.05
C HIS A 400 46.20 29.51 -13.97
N ASN A 401 46.38 29.58 -15.29
CA ASN A 401 45.31 29.50 -16.27
C ASN A 401 44.59 28.15 -16.27
N THR A 402 45.36 27.06 -16.16
CA THR A 402 44.83 25.70 -16.04
C THR A 402 43.98 25.57 -14.77
N ARG A 403 44.48 26.07 -13.64
CA ARG A 403 43.71 26.08 -12.38
C ARG A 403 42.43 26.91 -12.49
N SER A 404 42.44 28.04 -13.18
CA SER A 404 41.25 28.86 -13.42
C SER A 404 40.23 28.20 -14.35
N ALA A 405 40.68 27.38 -15.31
CA ALA A 405 39.82 26.61 -16.21
C ALA A 405 39.13 25.45 -15.46
N ASP A 406 39.90 24.72 -14.66
CA ASP A 406 39.41 23.55 -13.91
C ASP A 406 38.67 23.91 -12.62
N TYR A 407 38.70 25.18 -12.22
CA TYR A 407 38.19 25.67 -10.94
C TYR A 407 36.75 25.21 -10.66
N GLN A 408 35.84 25.35 -11.62
CA GLN A 408 34.43 25.02 -11.41
C GLN A 408 34.21 23.50 -11.24
N GLU A 409 34.97 22.68 -11.96
CA GLU A 409 34.91 21.21 -11.80
C GLU A 409 35.47 20.80 -10.44
N ALA A 410 36.60 21.39 -10.03
CA ALA A 410 37.21 21.16 -8.73
C ALA A 410 36.27 21.55 -7.58
N VAL A 411 35.62 22.71 -7.66
CA VAL A 411 34.59 23.17 -6.71
C VAL A 411 33.41 22.20 -6.66
N THR A 412 32.93 21.71 -7.80
CA THR A 412 31.80 20.76 -7.85
C THR A 412 32.15 19.43 -7.16
N LYS A 413 33.34 18.90 -7.43
CA LYS A 413 33.83 17.66 -6.79
C LYS A 413 34.04 17.86 -5.29
N ALA A 414 34.65 18.97 -4.87
CA ALA A 414 34.86 19.32 -3.46
C ALA A 414 33.52 19.48 -2.70
N ALA A 415 32.57 20.22 -3.27
CA ALA A 415 31.24 20.40 -2.70
C ALA A 415 30.52 19.06 -2.49
N ARG A 416 30.60 18.13 -3.45
CA ARG A 416 30.04 16.77 -3.28
C ARG A 416 30.74 15.99 -2.16
N ARG A 417 32.06 16.11 -2.02
CA ARG A 417 32.78 15.41 -0.94
C ARG A 417 32.41 15.96 0.45
N ILE A 418 32.27 17.29 0.58
CA ILE A 418 31.81 17.92 1.83
C ILE A 418 30.38 17.48 2.16
N GLU A 419 29.47 17.52 1.18
CA GLU A 419 28.08 17.06 1.35
C GLU A 419 28.05 15.61 1.88
N LEU A 420 28.81 14.70 1.28
CA LEU A 420 28.88 13.31 1.74
C LEU A 420 29.50 13.19 3.15
N ALA A 421 30.51 13.99 3.47
CA ALA A 421 31.13 13.97 4.80
C ALA A 421 30.14 14.46 5.89
N ARG A 422 29.41 15.55 5.64
CA ARG A 422 28.37 16.07 6.56
C ARG A 422 27.20 15.11 6.73
N LEU A 423 26.84 14.38 5.68
CA LEU A 423 25.85 13.30 5.78
C LEU A 423 26.39 12.12 6.61
N ALA A 424 27.68 11.78 6.49
CA ALA A 424 28.31 10.70 7.25
C ALA A 424 28.31 10.94 8.76
N GLU A 425 28.45 12.21 9.18
CA GLU A 425 28.43 12.62 10.59
C GLU A 425 27.09 12.31 11.27
N ILE A 426 25.98 12.39 10.54
CA ILE A 426 24.63 12.21 11.10
C ILE A 426 23.98 10.88 10.70
N ALA A 427 24.57 10.11 9.79
CA ALA A 427 23.93 8.94 9.19
C ALA A 427 23.49 7.90 10.23
N ASP A 428 24.36 7.58 11.19
CA ASP A 428 24.07 6.60 12.24
C ASP A 428 23.00 7.11 13.19
N ALA A 429 23.15 8.34 13.73
CA ALA A 429 22.18 8.95 14.63
C ALA A 429 20.79 9.15 14.00
N HIS A 430 20.75 9.50 12.70
CA HIS A 430 19.51 9.62 11.95
C HIS A 430 18.84 8.26 11.76
N ARG A 431 19.60 7.23 11.40
CA ARG A 431 19.10 5.86 11.23
C ARG A 431 18.59 5.30 12.56
N GLU A 432 19.35 5.47 13.64
CA GLU A 432 18.95 5.07 15.00
C GLU A 432 17.65 5.78 15.42
N SER A 433 17.52 7.08 15.16
CA SER A 433 16.30 7.84 15.46
C SER A 433 15.08 7.35 14.66
N LEU A 434 15.27 6.98 13.39
CA LEU A 434 14.18 6.41 12.57
C LEU A 434 13.78 5.03 13.08
N THR A 435 14.75 4.14 13.33
CA THR A 435 14.51 2.80 13.88
C THR A 435 13.82 2.87 15.23
N GLU A 436 14.24 3.78 16.12
CA GLU A 436 13.59 4.02 17.41
C GLU A 436 12.15 4.52 17.20
N GLY A 437 11.93 5.45 16.26
CA GLY A 437 10.60 5.94 15.92
C GLY A 437 9.66 4.84 15.40
N GLU A 438 10.16 3.95 14.55
CA GLU A 438 9.44 2.78 14.04
C GLU A 438 9.09 1.82 15.17
N GLN A 439 10.05 1.45 16.01
CA GLN A 439 9.83 0.56 17.16
C GLN A 439 8.80 1.14 18.15
N GLN A 440 8.88 2.44 18.45
CA GLN A 440 7.92 3.10 19.33
C GLN A 440 6.53 3.22 18.70
N THR A 441 6.45 3.35 17.36
CA THR A 441 5.17 3.33 16.63
C THR A 441 4.53 1.96 16.68
N GLU A 442 5.30 0.89 16.42
CA GLU A 442 4.83 -0.49 16.54
C GLU A 442 4.37 -0.80 17.97
N LEU A 443 5.12 -0.35 18.98
CA LEU A 443 4.73 -0.47 20.37
C LEU A 443 3.43 0.29 20.66
N ALA A 444 3.29 1.54 20.21
CA ALA A 444 2.07 2.31 20.38
C ALA A 444 0.85 1.64 19.71
N ASP A 445 1.03 1.05 18.53
CA ASP A 445 -0.03 0.31 17.83
C ASP A 445 -0.38 -1.00 18.53
N ALA A 446 0.60 -1.70 19.12
CA ALA A 446 0.36 -2.88 19.94
C ALA A 446 -0.41 -2.52 21.22
N LEU A 447 0.02 -1.49 21.94
CA LEU A 447 -0.64 -0.99 23.15
C LEU A 447 -2.06 -0.47 22.86
N LYS A 448 -2.28 0.18 21.71
CA LYS A 448 -3.62 0.63 21.27
C LYS A 448 -4.53 -0.54 20.92
N ARG A 449 -4.00 -1.58 20.27
CA ARG A 449 -4.73 -2.82 20.00
C ARG A 449 -5.13 -3.50 21.31
N GLU A 450 -4.19 -3.62 22.26
CA GLU A 450 -4.45 -4.15 23.59
C GLU A 450 -5.50 -3.32 24.34
N GLN A 451 -5.37 -1.99 24.36
CA GLN A 451 -6.35 -1.09 24.98
C GLN A 451 -7.75 -1.26 24.37
N THR A 452 -7.83 -1.39 23.05
CA THR A 452 -9.11 -1.59 22.35
C THR A 452 -9.72 -2.94 22.72
N GLN A 453 -8.92 -4.01 22.75
CA GLN A 453 -9.36 -5.34 23.16
C GLN A 453 -9.85 -5.36 24.61
N LEU A 454 -9.08 -4.79 25.55
CA LEU A 454 -9.45 -4.73 26.96
C LEU A 454 -10.65 -3.81 27.21
N THR A 455 -10.81 -2.72 26.46
CA THR A 455 -12.00 -1.86 26.55
C THR A 455 -13.23 -2.61 26.04
N GLN A 456 -13.11 -3.34 24.94
CA GLN A 456 -14.20 -4.20 24.43
C GLN A 456 -14.50 -5.34 25.39
N GLU A 457 -13.49 -5.95 26.02
CA GLU A 457 -13.66 -6.98 27.05
C GLU A 457 -14.37 -6.41 28.28
N ARG A 458 -13.95 -5.24 28.77
CA ARG A 458 -14.61 -4.50 29.86
C ARG A 458 -16.05 -4.17 29.52
N GLU A 459 -16.34 -3.69 28.31
CA GLU A 459 -17.70 -3.40 27.86
C GLU A 459 -18.54 -4.68 27.76
N ARG A 460 -17.99 -5.78 27.25
CA ARG A 460 -18.68 -7.08 27.23
C ARG A 460 -19.01 -7.57 28.63
N ILE A 461 -18.08 -7.42 29.57
CA ILE A 461 -18.32 -7.77 30.97
C ILE A 461 -19.35 -6.82 31.59
N ASN A 462 -19.21 -5.50 31.44
CA ASN A 462 -20.14 -4.51 32.00
C ASN A 462 -21.54 -4.55 31.35
N VAL A 463 -21.70 -5.04 30.13
CA VAL A 463 -23.02 -5.26 29.51
C VAL A 463 -23.81 -6.37 30.23
N ALA A 464 -23.17 -7.23 31.02
CA ALA A 464 -23.86 -8.21 31.88
C ALA A 464 -24.37 -7.63 33.23
N ASP A 465 -24.43 -6.31 33.37
CA ASP A 465 -24.91 -5.59 34.57
C ASP A 465 -26.37 -5.14 34.41
N LEU A 466 -27.26 -6.10 34.11
CA LEU A 466 -28.70 -5.93 34.27
C LEU A 466 -29.01 -6.10 35.75
N ASP A 467 -29.57 -5.08 36.41
CA ASP A 467 -30.14 -5.19 37.75
C ASP A 467 -31.22 -6.30 37.74
N PRO A 468 -31.00 -7.47 38.37
CA PRO A 468 -31.84 -8.65 38.14
C PRO A 468 -33.24 -8.59 38.78
N SER A 469 -33.49 -7.59 39.64
CA SER A 469 -34.65 -7.55 40.55
C SER A 469 -36.01 -7.37 39.83
N PRO A 470 -36.17 -6.49 38.81
CA PRO A 470 -37.44 -6.34 38.10
C PRO A 470 -37.75 -7.50 37.12
N LEU A 471 -36.73 -8.25 36.70
CA LEU A 471 -36.81 -9.20 35.59
C LEU A 471 -37.35 -10.59 36.01
N ALA A 472 -37.22 -11.00 37.28
CA ALA A 472 -37.73 -12.29 37.76
C ALA A 472 -39.27 -12.41 37.64
N ALA A 473 -39.99 -11.39 38.12
CA ALA A 473 -41.45 -11.38 38.06
C ALA A 473 -41.98 -11.31 36.62
N GLU A 474 -41.22 -10.69 35.72
CA GLU A 474 -41.53 -10.66 34.30
C GLU A 474 -41.26 -12.01 33.63
N LEU A 475 -40.11 -12.63 33.86
CA LEU A 475 -39.78 -13.96 33.36
C LEU A 475 -40.80 -15.01 33.82
N THR A 476 -41.29 -14.92 35.06
CA THR A 476 -42.37 -15.79 35.56
C THR A 476 -43.66 -15.61 34.74
N ARG A 477 -44.09 -14.37 34.47
CA ARG A 477 -45.28 -14.10 33.65
C ARG A 477 -45.09 -14.58 32.21
N ASP A 478 -43.93 -14.30 31.62
CA ASP A 478 -43.64 -14.61 30.22
C ASP A 478 -43.48 -16.13 30.01
N VAL A 479 -42.86 -16.85 30.94
CA VAL A 479 -42.80 -18.32 30.90
C VAL A 479 -44.19 -18.93 31.05
N ALA A 480 -45.03 -18.40 31.94
CA ALA A 480 -46.40 -18.89 32.09
C ALA A 480 -47.23 -18.69 30.81
N SER A 481 -47.10 -17.51 30.19
CA SER A 481 -47.71 -17.19 28.90
C SER A 481 -47.21 -18.08 27.76
N LEU A 482 -45.89 -18.33 27.70
CA LEU A 482 -45.28 -19.12 26.63
C LEU A 482 -45.61 -20.61 26.74
N LEU A 483 -45.54 -21.17 27.95
CA LEU A 483 -45.82 -22.59 28.20
C LEU A 483 -47.32 -22.89 28.35
N GLY A 484 -48.17 -21.87 28.54
CA GLY A 484 -49.61 -22.04 28.78
C GLY A 484 -49.95 -22.59 30.17
N ARG A 485 -48.99 -22.59 31.11
CA ARG A 485 -49.11 -23.11 32.48
C ARG A 485 -48.23 -22.32 33.45
N ASP A 486 -48.66 -22.16 34.69
CA ASP A 486 -48.04 -21.29 35.71
C ASP A 486 -47.17 -22.03 36.74
N GLU A 487 -46.77 -23.27 36.45
CA GLU A 487 -46.01 -24.10 37.38
C GLU A 487 -44.58 -23.59 37.66
N LEU A 488 -43.99 -22.78 36.76
CA LEU A 488 -42.60 -22.32 36.83
C LEU A 488 -42.49 -20.87 37.29
N GLU A 489 -41.74 -20.64 38.36
CA GLU A 489 -41.47 -19.31 38.92
C GLU A 489 -39.96 -19.03 38.99
N PHE A 490 -39.59 -17.78 38.68
CA PHE A 490 -38.23 -17.28 38.81
C PHE A 490 -38.08 -16.52 40.12
N SER A 491 -37.05 -16.89 40.88
CA SER A 491 -36.64 -16.22 42.12
C SER A 491 -35.16 -15.87 42.05
N GLN A 492 -34.72 -14.84 42.77
CA GLN A 492 -33.30 -14.46 42.80
C GLN A 492 -32.61 -15.07 44.03
N ARG A 493 -31.44 -15.66 43.83
CA ARG A 493 -30.59 -16.17 44.91
C ARG A 493 -29.11 -15.96 44.54
N ASP A 494 -28.35 -15.26 45.39
CA ASP A 494 -26.91 -15.03 45.22
C ASP A 494 -26.51 -14.44 43.85
N GLY A 495 -27.31 -13.51 43.33
CA GLY A 495 -27.08 -12.87 42.02
C GLY A 495 -27.43 -13.75 40.81
N ARG A 496 -28.05 -14.91 41.00
CA ARG A 496 -28.52 -15.84 39.95
C ARG A 496 -30.03 -16.02 40.01
N TYR A 497 -30.66 -16.45 38.92
CA TYR A 497 -32.06 -16.89 38.99
C TYR A 497 -32.14 -18.36 39.36
N SER A 498 -32.93 -18.67 40.37
CA SER A 498 -33.38 -20.00 40.72
C SER A 498 -34.78 -20.22 40.15
N ILE A 499 -34.93 -21.30 39.40
CA ILE A 499 -36.22 -21.73 38.85
C ILE A 499 -36.87 -22.69 39.84
N GLN A 500 -38.09 -22.37 40.25
CA GLN A 500 -38.92 -23.20 41.09
C GLN A 500 -40.09 -23.77 40.29
N ARG A 501 -40.44 -25.03 40.57
CA ARG A 501 -41.68 -25.66 40.13
C ARG A 501 -42.59 -25.85 41.34
N ASN A 502 -43.75 -25.21 41.36
CA ASN A 502 -44.70 -25.29 42.48
C ASN A 502 -44.04 -25.03 43.86
N GLY A 503 -43.16 -24.03 43.96
CA GLY A 503 -42.45 -23.67 45.19
C GLY A 503 -41.25 -24.57 45.57
N HIS A 504 -40.90 -25.55 44.73
CA HIS A 504 -39.73 -26.41 44.92
C HIS A 504 -38.67 -26.20 43.83
N PRO A 505 -37.37 -26.43 44.08
CA PRO A 505 -36.33 -26.39 43.03
C PRO A 505 -36.70 -27.25 41.82
N ALA A 506 -36.69 -26.68 40.61
CA ALA A 506 -37.01 -27.41 39.38
C ALA A 506 -35.82 -28.28 38.90
N THR A 507 -35.53 -29.39 39.59
CA THR A 507 -34.33 -30.21 39.35
C THR A 507 -34.26 -30.91 37.98
N ALA A 508 -35.38 -31.00 37.25
CA ALA A 508 -35.45 -31.64 35.93
C ALA A 508 -36.39 -30.87 34.97
N LEU A 509 -35.84 -29.93 34.20
CA LEU A 509 -36.55 -29.26 33.11
C LEU A 509 -36.50 -30.11 31.84
N SER A 510 -37.62 -30.23 31.13
CA SER A 510 -37.66 -30.86 29.78
C SER A 510 -36.86 -30.04 28.76
N GLU A 511 -36.47 -30.66 27.63
CA GLU A 511 -35.76 -29.95 26.55
C GLU A 511 -36.57 -28.75 26.02
N GLY A 512 -37.91 -28.90 25.93
CA GLY A 512 -38.84 -27.84 25.55
C GLY A 512 -38.81 -26.67 26.53
N GLU A 513 -38.88 -26.95 27.84
CA GLU A 513 -38.79 -25.92 28.88
C GLU A 513 -37.44 -25.21 28.91
N GLN A 514 -36.34 -25.96 28.78
CA GLN A 514 -34.99 -25.37 28.70
C GLN A 514 -34.86 -24.42 27.50
N THR A 515 -35.39 -24.82 26.35
CA THR A 515 -35.37 -23.99 25.14
C THR A 515 -36.25 -22.75 25.31
N ALA A 516 -37.46 -22.91 25.84
CA ALA A 516 -38.40 -21.82 26.10
C ALA A 516 -37.86 -20.78 27.08
N ILE A 517 -37.28 -21.22 28.21
CA ILE A 517 -36.68 -20.34 29.22
C ILE A 517 -35.49 -19.58 28.62
N SER A 518 -34.63 -20.27 27.87
CA SER A 518 -33.51 -19.63 27.17
C SER A 518 -33.97 -18.62 26.15
N LEU A 519 -35.06 -18.91 25.42
CA LEU A 519 -35.62 -18.04 24.42
C LEU A 519 -36.13 -16.74 25.06
N LEU A 520 -36.89 -16.85 26.16
CA LEU A 520 -37.37 -15.67 26.87
C LEU A 520 -36.23 -14.85 27.45
N TYR A 521 -35.23 -15.50 28.02
CA TYR A 521 -34.02 -14.83 28.47
C TYR A 521 -33.30 -14.08 27.34
N PHE A 522 -33.16 -14.72 26.16
CA PHE A 522 -32.62 -14.08 24.97
C PHE A 522 -33.43 -12.86 24.57
N LEU A 523 -34.76 -12.97 24.51
CA LEU A 523 -35.65 -11.86 24.15
C LEU A 523 -35.59 -10.71 25.17
N CYS A 524 -35.48 -11.00 26.46
CA CYS A 524 -35.28 -10.00 27.49
C CYS A 524 -33.95 -9.25 27.31
N SER A 525 -32.86 -9.97 26.98
CA SER A 525 -31.55 -9.36 26.72
C SER A 525 -31.54 -8.35 25.56
N LEU A 526 -32.48 -8.47 24.61
CA LEU A 526 -32.60 -7.55 23.47
C LEU A 526 -33.30 -6.22 23.83
N ARG A 527 -34.00 -6.15 24.96
CA ARG A 527 -34.77 -4.95 25.35
C ARG A 527 -33.87 -3.77 25.72
N ASP A 528 -32.71 -4.04 26.33
CA ASP A 528 -31.69 -3.01 26.59
C ASP A 528 -31.11 -2.39 25.32
N GLU A 529 -31.08 -3.16 24.24
CA GLU A 529 -30.64 -2.66 22.95
C GLU A 529 -31.69 -1.76 22.31
N GLN A 530 -32.98 -2.09 22.50
CA GLN A 530 -34.09 -1.21 22.13
C GLN A 530 -34.03 0.13 22.87
N THR A 531 -33.83 0.13 24.18
CA THR A 531 -33.73 1.38 24.96
C THR A 531 -32.52 2.22 24.56
N ARG A 532 -31.40 1.58 24.22
CA ARG A 532 -30.17 2.23 23.71
C ARG A 532 -30.23 2.58 22.21
N LYS A 533 -31.35 2.31 21.52
CA LYS A 533 -31.55 2.53 20.08
C LYS A 533 -30.49 1.86 19.20
N ILE A 534 -29.97 0.71 19.64
CA ILE A 534 -29.03 -0.08 18.87
C ILE A 534 -29.80 -0.90 17.83
N THR A 535 -29.46 -0.73 16.55
CA THR A 535 -30.03 -1.53 15.46
C THR A 535 -29.27 -2.85 15.35
N ALA A 536 -29.74 -3.90 16.03
CA ALA A 536 -29.13 -5.23 15.99
C ALA A 536 -29.70 -6.12 14.87
N THR A 537 -28.89 -7.09 14.43
CA THR A 537 -29.34 -8.20 13.58
C THR A 537 -29.54 -9.42 14.46
N VAL A 538 -30.74 -9.98 14.46
CA VAL A 538 -31.15 -11.09 15.33
C VAL A 538 -31.35 -12.34 14.48
N VAL A 539 -30.61 -13.40 14.79
CA VAL A 539 -30.71 -14.71 14.14
C VAL A 539 -31.29 -15.69 15.15
N ILE A 540 -32.37 -16.38 14.77
CA ILE A 540 -33.04 -17.36 15.61
C ILE A 540 -32.98 -18.71 14.91
N ASP A 541 -32.31 -19.69 15.50
CA ASP A 541 -32.21 -21.07 15.00
C ASP A 541 -33.11 -22.00 15.81
N ASP A 542 -34.19 -22.45 15.20
CA ASP A 542 -35.12 -23.44 15.75
C ASP A 542 -35.54 -23.13 17.21
N PRO A 543 -36.33 -22.06 17.43
CA PRO A 543 -36.65 -21.55 18.76
C PRO A 543 -37.52 -22.50 19.59
N VAL A 544 -38.06 -23.55 18.98
CA VAL A 544 -38.85 -24.59 19.63
C VAL A 544 -38.48 -25.95 19.04
N SER A 545 -38.53 -26.98 19.89
CA SER A 545 -38.39 -28.36 19.44
C SER A 545 -39.62 -28.78 18.61
N SER A 546 -39.43 -29.74 17.69
CA SER A 546 -40.51 -30.29 16.86
C SER A 546 -41.60 -31.02 17.64
N LEU A 547 -41.36 -31.33 18.92
CA LEU A 547 -42.27 -32.11 19.76
C LEU A 547 -43.32 -31.26 20.50
N ASP A 548 -43.17 -29.93 20.57
CA ASP A 548 -43.97 -29.10 21.47
C ASP A 548 -44.86 -28.08 20.71
N GLN A 549 -46.02 -28.53 20.21
CA GLN A 549 -46.95 -27.67 19.46
C GLN A 549 -47.55 -26.53 20.28
N GLU A 550 -47.81 -26.73 21.58
CA GLU A 550 -48.37 -25.69 22.46
C GLU A 550 -47.34 -24.56 22.72
N ILE A 551 -46.09 -24.95 23.00
CA ILE A 551 -44.96 -24.03 23.18
C ILE A 551 -44.68 -23.24 21.89
N LEU A 552 -44.88 -23.85 20.72
CA LEU A 552 -44.66 -23.21 19.41
C LEU A 552 -45.46 -21.93 19.22
N VAL A 553 -46.76 -21.93 19.57
CA VAL A 553 -47.62 -20.76 19.40
C VAL A 553 -47.21 -19.65 20.37
N GLY A 554 -46.93 -19.98 21.63
CA GLY A 554 -46.43 -19.04 22.63
C GLY A 554 -45.09 -18.43 22.21
N ALA A 555 -44.11 -19.26 21.87
CA ALA A 555 -42.79 -18.83 21.42
C ALA A 555 -42.87 -17.95 20.16
N SER A 556 -43.69 -18.33 19.18
CA SER A 556 -43.93 -17.52 17.99
C SER A 556 -44.51 -16.15 18.32
N SER A 557 -45.45 -16.09 19.27
CA SER A 557 -46.10 -14.83 19.68
C SER A 557 -45.11 -13.89 20.37
N HIS A 558 -44.28 -14.41 21.29
CA HIS A 558 -43.23 -13.63 21.95
C HIS A 558 -42.12 -13.17 20.99
N LEU A 559 -41.73 -14.01 20.04
CA LEU A 559 -40.78 -13.62 18.98
C LEU A 559 -41.37 -12.50 18.11
N TRP A 560 -42.62 -12.65 17.68
CA TRP A 560 -43.28 -11.66 16.83
C TRP A 560 -43.44 -10.31 17.54
N SER A 561 -43.95 -10.30 18.78
CA SER A 561 -44.14 -9.05 19.53
C SER A 561 -42.82 -8.31 19.75
N THR A 562 -41.77 -9.04 20.14
CA THR A 562 -40.47 -8.47 20.51
C THR A 562 -39.70 -7.99 19.30
N LEU A 563 -39.68 -8.78 18.22
CA LEU A 563 -38.81 -8.55 17.07
C LEU A 563 -39.49 -7.80 15.92
N VAL A 564 -40.82 -7.92 15.78
CA VAL A 564 -41.60 -7.35 14.67
C VAL A 564 -42.57 -6.26 15.15
N GLY A 565 -43.45 -6.57 16.11
CA GLY A 565 -44.65 -5.78 16.45
C GLY A 565 -44.41 -4.40 17.06
N ASN A 566 -43.35 -4.20 17.84
CA ASN A 566 -43.13 -2.97 18.62
C ASN A 566 -42.43 -1.83 17.85
N GLY A 567 -42.54 -1.75 16.51
CA GLY A 567 -41.76 -0.78 15.72
C GLY A 567 -40.24 -1.01 15.82
N SER A 568 -39.85 -2.24 16.17
CA SER A 568 -38.47 -2.69 16.36
C SER A 568 -37.58 -2.38 15.14
N THR A 569 -36.37 -1.85 15.34
CA THR A 569 -35.44 -1.58 14.22
C THR A 569 -34.58 -2.79 13.83
N HIS A 570 -34.78 -3.94 14.49
CA HIS A 570 -33.97 -5.14 14.29
C HIS A 570 -34.19 -5.75 12.91
N GLN A 571 -33.11 -6.28 12.32
CA GLN A 571 -33.23 -7.30 11.28
C GLN A 571 -33.44 -8.66 11.96
N VAL A 572 -34.32 -9.48 11.40
CA VAL A 572 -34.62 -10.82 11.90
C VAL A 572 -34.31 -11.84 10.82
N ILE A 573 -33.61 -12.91 11.19
CA ILE A 573 -33.42 -14.10 10.37
C ILE A 573 -33.88 -15.30 11.20
N LEU A 574 -35.11 -15.76 10.94
CA LEU A 574 -35.71 -16.92 11.59
C LEU A 574 -35.43 -18.17 10.74
N LEU A 575 -34.62 -19.08 11.27
CA LEU A 575 -34.32 -20.39 10.70
C LEU A 575 -35.20 -21.42 11.40
N THR A 576 -35.97 -22.21 10.64
CA THR A 576 -36.78 -23.27 11.24
C THR A 576 -36.88 -24.56 10.43
N HIS A 577 -36.90 -25.71 11.12
CA HIS A 577 -37.29 -27.01 10.58
C HIS A 577 -38.77 -27.33 10.80
N SER A 578 -39.47 -26.55 11.63
CA SER A 578 -40.90 -26.72 11.89
C SER A 578 -41.71 -26.06 10.77
N PHE A 579 -42.42 -26.88 9.99
CA PHE A 579 -43.29 -26.36 8.94
C PHE A 579 -44.44 -25.53 9.52
N GLU A 580 -44.93 -25.87 10.70
CA GLU A 580 -46.00 -25.11 11.36
C GLU A 580 -45.53 -23.71 11.80
N LEU A 581 -44.32 -23.59 12.37
CA LEU A 581 -43.76 -22.26 12.71
C LEU A 581 -43.54 -21.42 11.45
N PHE A 582 -42.96 -22.02 10.42
CA PHE A 582 -42.80 -21.40 9.12
C PHE A 582 -44.13 -20.90 8.55
N ARG A 583 -45.16 -21.74 8.58
CA ARG A 583 -46.52 -21.43 8.08
C ARG A 583 -47.16 -20.30 8.88
N LEU A 584 -47.03 -20.30 10.21
CA LEU A 584 -47.55 -19.23 11.05
C LEU A 584 -46.92 -17.88 10.68
N TRP A 585 -45.60 -17.82 10.60
CA TRP A 585 -44.87 -16.60 10.24
C TRP A 585 -45.15 -16.15 8.81
N SER A 586 -45.13 -17.07 7.84
CA SER A 586 -45.48 -16.77 6.45
C SER A 586 -46.88 -16.15 6.35
N ASN A 587 -47.88 -16.77 6.98
CA ASN A 587 -49.25 -16.27 6.96
C ASN A 587 -49.40 -14.91 7.67
N GLN A 588 -48.71 -14.71 8.79
CA GLN A 588 -48.75 -13.44 9.51
C GLN A 588 -48.13 -12.31 8.69
N LEU A 589 -46.99 -12.57 8.03
CA LEU A 589 -46.34 -11.63 7.12
C LEU A 589 -47.20 -11.32 5.89
N ASP A 590 -47.80 -12.34 5.28
CA ASP A 590 -48.66 -12.17 4.09
C ASP A 590 -49.92 -11.34 4.37
N ARG A 591 -50.41 -11.36 5.62
CA ARG A 591 -51.58 -10.59 6.08
C ARG A 591 -51.27 -9.14 6.44
N LEU A 592 -49.99 -8.74 6.48
CA LEU A 592 -49.63 -7.36 6.75
C LEU A 592 -50.20 -6.42 5.66
N PRO A 593 -50.67 -5.21 6.01
CA PRO A 593 -51.10 -4.21 5.03
C PRO A 593 -49.98 -3.88 4.04
N GLY A 594 -50.33 -3.63 2.77
CA GLY A 594 -49.34 -3.47 1.69
C GLY A 594 -48.39 -2.25 1.82
N ASN A 595 -48.75 -1.24 2.62
CA ASN A 595 -47.84 -0.16 3.02
C ASN A 595 -46.85 -0.63 4.10
N VAL A 596 -47.33 -1.34 5.12
CA VAL A 596 -46.49 -1.93 6.17
C VAL A 596 -45.49 -2.92 5.58
N LYS A 597 -45.90 -3.76 4.60
CA LYS A 597 -44.98 -4.67 3.90
C LYS A 597 -43.84 -3.94 3.17
N ARG A 598 -44.05 -2.71 2.70
CA ARG A 598 -43.06 -1.97 1.91
C ARG A 598 -42.15 -1.10 2.76
N ASP A 599 -42.73 -0.33 3.69
CA ASP A 599 -42.02 0.75 4.36
C ASP A 599 -41.50 0.32 5.73
N ASP A 600 -42.34 -0.37 6.51
CA ASP A 600 -42.04 -0.69 7.91
C ASP A 600 -41.41 -2.07 8.06
N CYS A 601 -41.99 -3.09 7.42
CA CYS A 601 -41.68 -4.50 7.62
C CYS A 601 -41.48 -5.24 6.28
N PRO A 602 -40.51 -4.84 5.44
CA PRO A 602 -40.11 -5.65 4.29
C PRO A 602 -39.65 -7.02 4.76
N TYR A 603 -40.13 -8.06 4.09
CA TYR A 603 -39.83 -9.44 4.42
C TYR A 603 -39.48 -10.28 3.20
N SER A 604 -38.69 -11.31 3.44
CA SER A 604 -38.32 -12.31 2.45
C SER A 604 -38.54 -13.71 3.02
N ILE A 605 -39.09 -14.62 2.21
CA ILE A 605 -39.32 -16.01 2.61
C ILE A 605 -38.47 -16.92 1.74
N TYR A 606 -37.76 -17.86 2.38
CA TYR A 606 -36.86 -18.76 1.70
C TYR A 606 -37.03 -20.21 2.17
N GLU A 607 -36.59 -21.11 1.31
CA GLU A 607 -36.35 -22.50 1.64
C GLU A 607 -34.86 -22.83 1.44
N LEU A 608 -34.20 -23.31 2.49
CA LEU A 608 -32.84 -23.81 2.43
C LEU A 608 -32.86 -25.32 2.17
N ARG A 609 -32.46 -25.69 0.96
CA ARG A 609 -32.28 -27.08 0.53
C ARG A 609 -30.80 -27.43 0.53
N ALA A 610 -30.45 -28.71 0.46
CA ALA A 610 -29.08 -29.13 0.26
C ALA A 610 -29.02 -30.01 -0.98
N ARG A 611 -28.28 -29.54 -1.99
CA ARG A 611 -28.14 -30.13 -3.32
C ARG A 611 -26.74 -30.69 -3.49
N TYR A 612 -26.60 -31.75 -4.28
CA TYR A 612 -25.29 -32.20 -4.69
C TYR A 612 -24.76 -31.29 -5.79
N GLU A 613 -23.47 -31.00 -5.78
CA GLU A 613 -22.78 -30.26 -6.84
C GLU A 613 -21.52 -31.03 -7.19
N ASN A 614 -21.25 -31.17 -8.49
CA ASN A 614 -20.02 -31.78 -8.98
C ASN A 614 -18.90 -30.75 -8.88
N LEU A 615 -17.93 -31.01 -7.99
CA LEU A 615 -16.77 -30.15 -7.82
C LEU A 615 -15.71 -30.45 -8.90
N PRO A 616 -14.86 -29.46 -9.24
CA PRO A 616 -13.69 -29.69 -10.07
C PRO A 616 -12.84 -30.83 -9.50
N GLY A 617 -12.55 -31.85 -10.32
CA GLY A 617 -11.82 -33.05 -9.89
C GLY A 617 -12.67 -34.32 -9.74
N GLY A 618 -13.97 -34.27 -10.05
CA GLY A 618 -14.83 -35.46 -10.12
C GLY A 618 -15.45 -35.90 -8.78
N THR A 619 -15.26 -35.11 -7.72
CA THR A 619 -15.89 -35.32 -6.41
C THR A 619 -17.24 -34.62 -6.35
N SER A 620 -18.28 -35.31 -5.86
CA SER A 620 -19.58 -34.71 -5.59
C SER A 620 -19.67 -34.27 -4.13
N ALA A 621 -20.13 -33.05 -3.86
CA ALA A 621 -20.32 -32.53 -2.51
C ALA A 621 -21.74 -32.00 -2.32
N ARG A 622 -22.30 -32.21 -1.13
CA ARG A 622 -23.61 -31.67 -0.76
C ARG A 622 -23.45 -30.24 -0.28
N ARG A 623 -24.07 -29.28 -0.97
CA ARG A 623 -24.02 -27.85 -0.70
C ARG A 623 -25.42 -27.26 -0.48
N PRO A 624 -25.59 -26.33 0.47
CA PRO A 624 -26.86 -25.66 0.68
C PRO A 624 -27.23 -24.77 -0.51
N VAL A 625 -28.52 -24.71 -0.85
CA VAL A 625 -29.07 -23.84 -1.87
C VAL A 625 -30.28 -23.15 -1.27
N LEU A 626 -30.24 -21.82 -1.25
CA LEU A 626 -31.32 -20.98 -0.76
C LEU A 626 -32.25 -20.67 -1.93
N LEU A 627 -33.54 -20.95 -1.77
CA LEU A 627 -34.56 -20.71 -2.80
C LEU A 627 -35.58 -19.70 -2.28
N SER A 628 -35.88 -18.66 -3.08
CA SER A 628 -36.93 -17.69 -2.74
C SER A 628 -38.33 -18.29 -2.92
N TRP A 629 -39.21 -18.04 -1.95
CA TRP A 629 -40.61 -18.43 -1.99
C TRP A 629 -41.51 -17.19 -2.20
N THR A 630 -41.49 -16.65 -3.41
CA THR A 630 -42.18 -15.39 -3.75
C THR A 630 -43.67 -15.57 -4.02
N ASP A 631 -44.13 -16.77 -4.40
CA ASP A 631 -45.54 -17.04 -4.70
C ASP A 631 -46.41 -17.11 -3.43
N GLU A 632 -47.03 -15.98 -3.08
CA GLU A 632 -48.00 -15.86 -1.98
C GLU A 632 -49.21 -16.78 -2.14
N LYS A 633 -49.68 -17.05 -3.37
CA LYS A 633 -50.88 -17.88 -3.62
C LYS A 633 -50.58 -19.34 -3.33
N LEU A 634 -49.44 -19.85 -3.79
CA LEU A 634 -49.00 -21.20 -3.49
C LEU A 634 -48.80 -21.35 -1.98
N ARG A 635 -48.09 -20.43 -1.33
CA ARG A 635 -47.87 -20.46 0.13
C ARG A 635 -49.19 -20.49 0.92
N ALA A 636 -50.19 -19.71 0.50
CA ALA A 636 -51.51 -19.71 1.13
C ALA A 636 -52.27 -21.05 0.98
N LYS A 637 -51.92 -21.88 0.00
CA LYS A 637 -52.49 -23.23 -0.21
C LYS A 637 -51.78 -24.32 0.59
N LEU A 638 -50.50 -24.14 0.94
CA LEU A 638 -49.71 -25.09 1.73
C LEU A 638 -50.09 -25.05 3.23
N ARG A 639 -51.30 -25.54 3.54
CA ARG A 639 -51.94 -25.37 4.86
C ARG A 639 -51.46 -26.33 5.94
N SER A 640 -50.75 -27.40 5.58
CA SER A 640 -50.17 -28.37 6.51
C SER A 640 -48.91 -29.00 5.91
N GLN A 641 -48.15 -29.70 6.74
CA GLN A 641 -47.00 -30.48 6.28
C GLN A 641 -47.38 -31.48 5.18
N TYR A 642 -48.58 -32.07 5.22
CA TYR A 642 -49.07 -32.94 4.16
C TYR A 642 -49.17 -32.22 2.80
N HIS A 643 -49.81 -31.04 2.75
CA HIS A 643 -49.92 -30.26 1.52
C HIS A 643 -48.53 -29.87 0.98
N TYR A 644 -47.62 -29.49 1.87
CA TYR A 644 -46.24 -29.18 1.50
C TYR A 644 -45.50 -30.40 0.95
N LEU A 645 -45.58 -31.57 1.60
CA LEU A 645 -44.93 -32.78 1.12
C LEU A 645 -45.52 -33.23 -0.22
N PHE A 646 -46.84 -33.18 -0.38
CA PHE A 646 -47.52 -33.49 -1.64
C PHE A 646 -47.02 -32.59 -2.77
N TRP A 647 -47.06 -31.26 -2.58
CA TRP A 647 -46.55 -30.30 -3.54
C TRP A 647 -45.06 -30.49 -3.82
N ARG A 648 -44.24 -30.66 -2.78
CA ARG A 648 -42.78 -30.79 -2.93
C ARG A 648 -42.40 -32.01 -3.75
N ILE A 649 -43.05 -33.14 -3.49
CA ILE A 649 -42.78 -34.37 -4.24
C ILE A 649 -43.26 -34.20 -5.69
N ALA A 650 -44.40 -33.53 -5.90
CA ALA A 650 -44.89 -33.23 -7.24
C ALA A 650 -43.97 -32.27 -8.02
N ASP A 651 -43.48 -31.19 -7.38
CA ASP A 651 -42.53 -30.22 -7.96
C ASP A 651 -41.21 -30.89 -8.41
N VAL A 652 -40.77 -31.92 -7.70
CA VAL A 652 -39.61 -32.74 -8.09
C VAL A 652 -39.91 -33.61 -9.32
N LEU A 653 -41.16 -34.07 -9.50
CA LEU A 653 -41.56 -34.89 -10.65
C LEU A 653 -41.96 -34.07 -11.88
N ASP A 654 -42.40 -32.82 -11.72
CA ASP A 654 -42.93 -31.96 -12.80
C ASP A 654 -41.87 -31.11 -13.51
N LYS A 655 -40.75 -30.79 -12.85
CA LYS A 655 -39.59 -30.14 -13.49
C LYS A 655 -38.96 -31.11 -14.49
N ASP A 656 -39.39 -31.00 -15.74
CA ASP A 656 -39.08 -31.87 -16.88
C ASP A 656 -37.59 -32.30 -16.92
N GLY A 657 -37.36 -33.62 -16.88
CA GLY A 657 -36.07 -34.26 -17.17
C GLY A 657 -35.31 -34.78 -15.94
N VAL A 658 -35.63 -35.99 -15.48
CA VAL A 658 -34.62 -36.87 -14.83
C VAL A 658 -33.72 -37.50 -15.91
N ASP A 659 -33.34 -36.68 -16.89
CA ASP A 659 -32.41 -36.98 -17.96
C ASP A 659 -31.43 -35.81 -17.98
N GLY A 660 -30.34 -35.90 -17.20
CA GLY A 660 -29.13 -35.14 -17.54
C GLY A 660 -28.17 -34.73 -16.43
N ASP A 661 -28.54 -34.72 -15.15
CA ASP A 661 -27.59 -34.34 -14.10
C ASP A 661 -27.68 -35.22 -12.84
N LEU A 662 -26.60 -35.96 -12.60
CA LEU A 662 -26.34 -36.77 -11.41
C LEU A 662 -26.65 -36.03 -10.10
N ALA A 663 -26.49 -34.70 -10.08
CA ALA A 663 -26.82 -33.86 -8.92
C ALA A 663 -28.32 -33.79 -8.60
N SER A 664 -29.18 -33.63 -9.61
CA SER A 664 -30.64 -33.58 -9.45
C SER A 664 -31.19 -34.96 -9.05
N GLU A 665 -30.54 -36.02 -9.55
CA GLU A 665 -30.82 -37.43 -9.26
C GLU A 665 -30.40 -37.85 -7.83
N LEU A 666 -29.28 -37.30 -7.34
CA LEU A 666 -28.85 -37.46 -5.95
C LEU A 666 -29.70 -36.64 -4.96
N GLU A 667 -30.21 -35.47 -5.36
CA GLU A 667 -31.15 -34.67 -4.55
C GLU A 667 -32.47 -35.44 -4.33
N ALA A 668 -32.99 -36.05 -5.40
CA ALA A 668 -34.11 -36.96 -5.35
C ALA A 668 -33.85 -38.08 -4.33
N THR A 669 -32.82 -38.91 -4.51
CA THR A 669 -32.55 -40.06 -3.63
C THR A 669 -32.34 -39.70 -2.14
N ALA A 670 -31.84 -38.51 -1.81
CA ALA A 670 -31.58 -38.07 -0.42
C ALA A 670 -32.81 -37.57 0.36
N ILE A 671 -33.81 -36.99 -0.31
CA ILE A 671 -35.00 -36.38 0.32
C ILE A 671 -36.22 -37.32 0.24
N ILE A 672 -36.28 -38.15 -0.80
CA ILE A 672 -37.49 -38.85 -1.25
C ILE A 672 -38.05 -39.86 -0.26
N PRO A 673 -37.26 -40.77 0.36
CA PRO A 673 -37.87 -41.88 1.07
C PRO A 673 -38.61 -41.48 2.34
N ASN A 674 -38.04 -40.56 3.10
CA ASN A 674 -38.67 -40.08 4.32
C ASN A 674 -39.85 -39.14 4.03
N ALA A 675 -39.72 -38.26 3.03
CA ALA A 675 -40.79 -37.32 2.65
C ALA A 675 -42.03 -38.04 2.11
N ALA A 676 -41.86 -39.01 1.21
CA ALA A 676 -42.97 -39.77 0.66
C ALA A 676 -43.60 -40.70 1.72
N ARG A 677 -42.81 -41.27 2.64
CA ARG A 677 -43.36 -42.00 3.78
C ARG A 677 -44.22 -41.10 4.67
N GLN A 678 -43.73 -39.94 5.08
CA GLN A 678 -44.49 -38.99 5.91
C GLN A 678 -45.78 -38.53 5.20
N MET A 679 -45.72 -38.32 3.88
CA MET A 679 -46.90 -38.01 3.07
C MET A 679 -47.93 -39.14 3.12
N LEU A 680 -47.50 -40.39 2.94
CA LEU A 680 -48.38 -41.57 3.00
C LEU A 680 -48.92 -41.81 4.42
N GLU A 681 -48.10 -41.66 5.45
CA GLU A 681 -48.52 -41.75 6.86
C GLU A 681 -49.63 -40.74 7.16
N ALA A 682 -49.44 -39.48 6.77
CA ALA A 682 -50.44 -38.43 6.96
C ALA A 682 -51.73 -38.73 6.17
N PHE A 683 -51.63 -39.12 4.90
CA PHE A 683 -52.79 -39.48 4.09
C PHE A 683 -53.59 -40.65 4.69
N LEU A 684 -52.90 -41.72 5.08
CA LEU A 684 -53.54 -42.90 5.66
C LEU A 684 -54.11 -42.66 7.05
N ALA A 685 -53.51 -41.79 7.85
CA ALA A 685 -54.07 -41.38 9.15
C ALA A 685 -55.45 -40.70 8.98
N PHE A 686 -55.63 -39.89 7.93
CA PHE A 686 -56.94 -39.30 7.60
C PHE A 686 -57.90 -40.32 6.97
N LYS A 687 -57.42 -41.17 6.07
CA LYS A 687 -58.26 -42.15 5.37
C LYS A 687 -58.74 -43.28 6.29
N TYR A 688 -57.90 -43.70 7.23
CA TYR A 688 -58.18 -44.79 8.17
C TYR A 688 -57.92 -44.38 9.63
N PRO A 689 -58.72 -43.47 10.22
CA PRO A 689 -58.48 -42.94 11.56
C PRO A 689 -58.38 -44.00 12.67
N SER A 690 -59.03 -45.15 12.50
CA SER A 690 -58.93 -46.30 13.41
C SER A 690 -57.53 -46.93 13.52
N LYS A 691 -56.58 -46.55 12.66
CA LYS A 691 -55.22 -47.09 12.58
C LYS A 691 -54.15 -45.99 12.78
N ILE A 692 -54.53 -44.83 13.30
CA ILE A 692 -53.59 -43.74 13.62
C ILE A 692 -52.46 -44.26 14.53
N GLY A 693 -51.23 -43.90 14.20
CA GLY A 693 -50.02 -44.36 14.91
C GLY A 693 -49.53 -45.75 14.49
N ASP A 694 -50.32 -46.53 13.76
CA ASP A 694 -49.96 -47.84 13.21
C ASP A 694 -49.92 -47.76 11.67
N PHE A 695 -48.77 -47.31 11.14
CA PHE A 695 -48.58 -47.16 9.70
C PHE A 695 -48.68 -48.50 8.97
N GLU A 696 -48.10 -49.57 9.51
CA GLU A 696 -48.17 -50.90 8.90
C GLU A 696 -49.59 -51.47 8.90
N GLY A 697 -50.35 -51.24 9.97
CA GLY A 697 -51.76 -51.60 10.05
C GLY A 697 -52.62 -50.80 9.07
N SER A 698 -52.33 -49.51 8.90
CA SER A 698 -53.00 -48.65 7.91
C SER A 698 -52.71 -49.13 6.47
N MET A 699 -51.46 -49.48 6.18
CA MET A 699 -51.05 -50.06 4.91
C MET A 699 -51.72 -51.41 4.64
N ARG A 700 -51.73 -52.32 5.64
CA ARG A 700 -52.44 -53.61 5.52
C ARG A 700 -53.92 -53.43 5.25
N ARG A 701 -54.58 -52.48 5.91
CA ARG A 701 -56.00 -52.16 5.67
C ARG A 701 -56.22 -51.65 4.25
N ALA A 702 -55.40 -50.72 3.78
CA ALA A 702 -55.46 -50.22 2.41
C ALA A 702 -55.29 -51.33 1.36
N PHE A 703 -54.50 -52.37 1.66
CA PHE A 703 -54.33 -53.53 0.79
C PHE A 703 -55.48 -54.54 0.87
N GLN A 704 -56.18 -54.63 1.99
CA GLN A 704 -57.30 -55.55 2.21
C GLN A 704 -58.59 -55.11 1.52
N ASP A 705 -58.79 -53.80 1.31
CA ASP A 705 -59.93 -53.25 0.57
C ASP A 705 -59.85 -53.52 -0.96
N GLN A 706 -58.92 -54.37 -1.41
CA GLN A 706 -58.73 -54.94 -2.77
C GLN A 706 -58.59 -53.96 -3.95
N SER A 707 -58.52 -52.64 -3.72
CA SER A 707 -58.34 -51.66 -4.81
C SER A 707 -56.90 -51.55 -5.34
N VAL A 708 -55.89 -51.99 -4.58
CA VAL A 708 -54.46 -51.79 -4.91
C VAL A 708 -53.86 -53.04 -5.60
N PRO A 709 -53.35 -52.93 -6.85
CA PRO A 709 -52.70 -54.04 -7.55
C PRO A 709 -51.48 -54.60 -6.82
N ASP A 710 -51.26 -55.92 -6.91
CA ASP A 710 -50.12 -56.62 -6.27
C ASP A 710 -48.73 -56.03 -6.62
N PRO A 711 -48.44 -55.63 -7.87
CA PRO A 711 -47.16 -54.99 -8.19
C PRO A 711 -46.97 -53.67 -7.44
N LEU A 712 -48.01 -52.84 -7.35
CA LEU A 712 -47.99 -51.57 -6.62
C LEU A 712 -47.83 -51.80 -5.11
N ARG A 713 -48.56 -52.79 -4.57
CA ARG A 713 -48.45 -53.23 -3.17
C ARG A 713 -47.01 -53.61 -2.82
N GLN A 714 -46.34 -54.41 -3.66
CA GLN A 714 -44.95 -54.80 -3.44
C GLN A 714 -43.99 -53.61 -3.53
N ARG A 715 -44.17 -52.70 -4.51
CA ARG A 715 -43.33 -51.49 -4.65
C ARG A 715 -43.43 -50.59 -3.42
N VAL A 716 -44.65 -50.27 -2.97
CA VAL A 716 -44.85 -49.37 -1.81
C VAL A 716 -44.46 -50.06 -0.50
N THR A 717 -44.75 -51.34 -0.33
CA THR A 717 -44.34 -52.11 0.87
C THR A 717 -42.82 -52.22 1.00
N ARG A 718 -42.12 -52.52 -0.11
CA ARG A 718 -40.65 -52.55 -0.15
C ARG A 718 -40.05 -51.19 0.19
N PHE A 719 -40.68 -50.12 -0.29
CA PHE A 719 -40.30 -48.76 0.03
C PHE A 719 -40.43 -48.43 1.53
N VAL A 720 -41.56 -48.80 2.14
CA VAL A 720 -41.86 -48.58 3.56
C VAL A 720 -40.92 -49.37 4.47
N HIS A 721 -40.70 -50.66 4.20
CA HIS A 721 -39.89 -51.53 5.07
C HIS A 721 -38.40 -51.20 5.02
N ARG A 722 -37.86 -50.78 3.87
CA ARG A 722 -36.46 -50.35 3.73
C ARG A 722 -36.11 -49.15 4.63
N GLN A 723 -37.11 -48.48 5.19
CA GLN A 723 -36.98 -47.32 6.07
C GLN A 723 -37.64 -47.53 7.46
N SER A 724 -38.23 -48.71 7.76
CA SER A 724 -38.92 -48.97 9.04
C SER A 724 -38.10 -49.76 10.06
N HIS A 725 -37.12 -50.54 9.62
CA HIS A 725 -36.22 -51.28 10.51
C HIS A 725 -34.76 -51.07 10.08
N ASN A 726 -33.92 -50.67 11.04
CA ASN A 726 -32.47 -50.55 10.93
C ASN A 726 -31.74 -51.89 10.63
N GLU A 727 -32.43 -52.92 10.14
CA GLU A 727 -31.90 -54.29 9.99
C GLU A 727 -31.31 -54.60 8.59
N GLU A 728 -31.50 -53.74 7.58
CA GLU A 728 -30.83 -53.86 6.27
C GLU A 728 -30.28 -52.51 5.76
N ALA A 729 -29.94 -51.59 6.65
CA ALA A 729 -29.19 -50.41 6.27
C ALA A 729 -27.72 -50.80 5.99
N ASP A 730 -27.48 -51.47 4.87
CA ASP A 730 -26.18 -51.30 4.22
C ASP A 730 -26.13 -49.85 3.73
N ILE A 731 -25.67 -48.97 4.62
CA ILE A 731 -25.46 -47.53 4.40
C ILE A 731 -24.53 -47.30 3.18
N SER A 732 -23.84 -48.36 2.71
CA SER A 732 -22.98 -48.34 1.53
C SER A 732 -23.69 -48.57 0.19
N ARG A 733 -24.99 -48.93 0.17
CA ARG A 733 -25.76 -49.12 -1.07
C ARG A 733 -26.80 -48.01 -1.29
N PRO A 734 -26.47 -46.94 -2.04
CA PRO A 734 -27.45 -45.92 -2.41
C PRO A 734 -28.62 -46.53 -3.21
N VAL A 735 -29.83 -46.01 -2.99
CA VAL A 735 -31.01 -46.33 -3.83
C VAL A 735 -30.65 -45.97 -5.28
N LYS A 736 -30.88 -46.89 -6.22
CA LYS A 736 -30.59 -46.62 -7.63
C LYS A 736 -31.51 -45.49 -8.13
N ILE A 737 -30.97 -44.61 -8.94
CA ILE A 737 -31.59 -43.34 -9.37
C ILE A 737 -32.99 -43.55 -9.99
N GLY A 738 -33.14 -44.49 -10.93
CA GLY A 738 -34.44 -44.82 -11.53
C GLY A 738 -35.44 -45.50 -10.56
N GLU A 739 -34.96 -46.09 -9.47
CA GLU A 739 -35.80 -46.68 -8.42
C GLU A 739 -36.53 -45.59 -7.63
N ALA A 740 -35.89 -44.44 -7.37
CA ALA A 740 -36.46 -43.35 -6.57
C ALA A 740 -37.64 -42.64 -7.25
N VAL A 741 -37.54 -42.35 -8.55
CA VAL A 741 -38.64 -41.75 -9.34
C VAL A 741 -39.81 -42.73 -9.43
N THR A 742 -39.52 -44.00 -9.70
CA THR A 742 -40.53 -45.08 -9.73
C THR A 742 -41.27 -45.21 -8.40
N ILE A 743 -40.53 -45.09 -7.29
CA ILE A 743 -41.08 -45.11 -5.92
C ILE A 743 -42.00 -43.90 -5.67
N LEU A 744 -41.59 -42.69 -6.05
CA LEU A 744 -42.43 -41.50 -5.86
C LEU A 744 -43.72 -41.57 -6.66
N ARG A 745 -43.62 -41.97 -7.93
CA ARG A 745 -44.78 -42.21 -8.79
C ARG A 745 -45.67 -43.29 -8.20
N SER A 746 -45.10 -44.36 -7.64
CA SER A 746 -45.85 -45.40 -6.92
C SER A 746 -46.56 -44.86 -5.68
N ALA A 747 -46.01 -43.86 -4.98
CA ALA A 747 -46.70 -43.24 -3.84
C ALA A 747 -47.94 -42.45 -4.30
N PHE A 748 -47.85 -41.69 -5.39
CA PHE A 748 -49.02 -41.00 -5.97
C PHE A 748 -50.02 -41.98 -6.61
N GLU A 749 -49.53 -43.01 -7.30
CA GLU A 749 -50.36 -44.11 -7.82
C GLU A 749 -51.14 -44.78 -6.68
N PHE A 750 -50.49 -45.03 -5.54
CA PHE A 750 -51.13 -45.58 -4.35
C PHE A 750 -52.19 -44.63 -3.77
N ILE A 751 -51.90 -43.34 -3.60
CA ILE A 751 -52.88 -42.35 -3.14
C ILE A 751 -54.08 -42.31 -4.10
N SER A 752 -53.83 -42.22 -5.42
CA SER A 752 -54.89 -42.20 -6.44
C SER A 752 -55.70 -43.50 -6.48
N THR A 753 -55.11 -44.65 -6.15
CA THR A 753 -55.79 -45.95 -6.16
C THR A 753 -56.64 -46.14 -4.91
N VAL A 754 -56.16 -45.64 -3.76
CA VAL A 754 -56.88 -45.69 -2.48
C VAL A 754 -57.99 -44.63 -2.42
N ASP A 755 -57.76 -43.44 -2.99
CA ASP A 755 -58.73 -42.34 -3.04
C ASP A 755 -58.46 -41.40 -4.24
N ARG A 756 -59.12 -41.71 -5.37
CA ARG A 756 -58.98 -40.90 -6.60
C ARG A 756 -59.49 -39.47 -6.44
N GLY A 757 -60.63 -39.29 -5.78
CA GLY A 757 -61.24 -37.98 -5.60
C GLY A 757 -60.34 -37.04 -4.80
N HIS A 758 -59.77 -37.54 -3.70
CA HIS A 758 -58.79 -36.78 -2.92
C HIS A 758 -57.56 -36.40 -3.75
N PHE A 759 -57.01 -37.34 -4.54
CA PHE A 759 -55.85 -37.08 -5.39
C PHE A 759 -56.11 -35.98 -6.45
N ASP A 760 -57.25 -36.06 -7.16
CA ASP A 760 -57.59 -35.09 -8.21
C ASP A 760 -57.85 -33.69 -7.62
N GLU A 761 -58.57 -33.59 -6.49
CA GLU A 761 -58.79 -32.32 -5.78
C GLU A 761 -57.48 -31.73 -5.25
N MET A 762 -56.55 -32.55 -4.76
CA MET A 762 -55.22 -32.10 -4.34
C MET A 762 -54.41 -31.53 -5.52
N CYS A 763 -54.45 -32.18 -6.68
CA CYS A 763 -53.79 -31.69 -7.89
C CYS A 763 -54.40 -30.36 -8.35
N ALA A 764 -55.73 -30.25 -8.39
CA ALA A 764 -56.42 -29.01 -8.74
C ALA A 764 -56.12 -27.88 -7.73
N ALA A 765 -56.13 -28.18 -6.43
CA ALA A 765 -55.84 -27.20 -5.39
C ALA A 765 -54.42 -26.64 -5.52
N LEU A 766 -53.44 -27.46 -5.87
CA LEU A 766 -52.03 -27.08 -5.96
C LEU A 766 -51.56 -26.70 -7.37
N ASP A 767 -52.46 -26.70 -8.37
CA ASP A 767 -52.16 -26.42 -9.77
C ASP A 767 -51.13 -27.40 -10.37
N LEU A 768 -51.32 -28.70 -10.11
CA LEU A 768 -50.43 -29.79 -10.53
C LEU A 768 -51.07 -30.63 -11.63
N ASP A 769 -50.25 -31.10 -12.58
CA ASP A 769 -50.71 -32.01 -13.64
C ASP A 769 -50.79 -33.47 -13.14
N ALA A 770 -52.02 -33.91 -12.86
CA ALA A 770 -52.31 -35.28 -12.42
C ALA A 770 -51.79 -36.36 -13.38
N ALA A 771 -51.77 -36.12 -14.70
CA ALA A 771 -51.29 -37.07 -15.68
C ALA A 771 -49.77 -37.22 -15.60
N LYS A 772 -49.05 -36.11 -15.42
CA LYS A 772 -47.59 -36.15 -15.21
C LYS A 772 -47.19 -36.89 -13.95
N LEU A 773 -47.94 -36.80 -12.86
CA LEU A 773 -47.63 -37.49 -11.60
C LEU A 773 -47.88 -39.01 -11.67
N LEU A 774 -48.81 -39.44 -12.52
CA LEU A 774 -49.18 -40.84 -12.69
C LEU A 774 -48.56 -41.51 -13.92
N ALA A 775 -47.82 -40.78 -14.75
CA ALA A 775 -47.12 -41.37 -15.89
C ALA A 775 -46.20 -42.51 -15.41
N LEU A 776 -46.28 -43.67 -16.07
CA LEU A 776 -45.38 -44.78 -15.80
C LEU A 776 -43.96 -44.41 -16.29
N PRO A 777 -42.89 -44.87 -15.60
CA PRO A 777 -41.53 -44.71 -16.09
C PRO A 777 -41.30 -45.44 -17.41
#